data_AF-Q9ZAY5-F1
#
_entry.id   AF-Q9ZAY5-F1
#
_cell.length_a   1.000
_cell.length_b   1.000
_cell.length_c   1.000
_cell.angle_alpha   90.00
_cell.angle_beta   90.00
_cell.angle_gamma   90.00
#
_symmetry.space_group_name_H-M   'P 1'
#
loop_
_entity.id
_entity.type
_entity.pdbx_description
1 polymer ?
#
loop_
_entity_poly.entity_id
_entity_poly.type
_entity_poly.pdbx_seq_one_letter_code
_entity_poly.pdbx_strand_id
1 'polypeptide(L)'
;MFASKSERKVHYSIRKFSIGVASVAVASLFLGGVVHAEGVRSGNNLTVTSSGQDISKKYADEVESHLESILKDVKKNLKKVQHTQNVGLITKLSEIKKKYLYDLKVNVLSEAELTSKTKETKEKLTATFEQFKKDTLPTEPEKKVAEAQKKVEEAKKKAEDQKEKDRRNYPTITYKTLELEIAESDVEVKKAELELVKVKAKESQDEEKIKQAEAEVESKQAEATRLKKIKTDREEAKRKADAKLKEAVEKNVATSEQDKPKRRAKRGVSGELATPDKKENDAKSSDSSVGEETLPSPSLNMANESQTEHRKDVDEYIKKMLSEIQLDRRKHTQNVNLNIKLSAIKTKYLYELSVLKENSKKEELTSKTKAELTAAFEQFKKDTLKPEKKVAEAEKKVEEAKKKAKDQKEEDRRNYPTNTYKTLELEIAESDVKVKEAELELVKEEANESRNEEKIKQAKEKVESKKAEATRLEKIKTDRKKAEEEAKRKAEESEKKAAEAKQKVDAEEYALEAKIAELEYEVQRLEKELKEIDESDSEDYLKEGLRAPLQSKLDTKKAKLSKLEELSDKIDELDAEIAKLEVQLKDAEGNNNVEAYFKEGLEKTTAEKKAELEKAEADLKKAVDEPETPAPAPQPAPAPEKPAEKPAPAPEKPAPAPEKPAPAPEKPAPAPEKPAPAPEKPAPTPETPKTGWKQENGMWYFYNTDGSMATGWLQNNGSWYYLNSNGAMATGWLQNNGSWYYLNSNGAMATGWLQYNGSWYYLNANGDMATGWLQYNGSWYYLNANGDMATGWFQYNGSWYYLNANGDMATGWFQYNGSWYYLNANGDMATGWLQYNGSWYYLNSNGAMVTGWLQNNGSWYYLNANGSMATDWVKDGDTWYYLEASGAMKASQWFKVSDKWYYVNGSGALAVNTTVDSYRVNANGEWVN
;
A
#
# COMPACT_ATOMS: atom_id res chain seq x y z
N MET A 1 11.96 34.60 -53.84
CA MET A 1 11.62 35.99 -54.24
C MET A 1 10.28 36.35 -53.62
N PHE A 2 10.07 37.60 -53.19
CA PHE A 2 8.82 38.24 -52.69
C PHE A 2 7.99 37.45 -51.62
N ALA A 3 7.76 37.90 -50.38
CA ALA A 3 7.47 39.22 -49.78
C ALA A 3 6.03 39.72 -50.12
N SER A 4 5.23 40.33 -49.23
CA SER A 4 5.44 40.83 -47.85
C SER A 4 4.09 41.17 -47.13
N LYS A 5 4.16 41.71 -45.90
CA LYS A 5 3.14 42.56 -45.21
C LYS A 5 1.91 41.85 -44.61
N SER A 6 1.30 42.36 -43.52
CA SER A 6 1.67 43.47 -42.60
C SER A 6 0.93 43.40 -41.26
N GLU A 7 1.49 44.05 -40.23
CA GLU A 7 0.94 44.16 -38.88
C GLU A 7 -0.35 45.01 -38.77
N ARG A 8 -1.14 44.75 -37.72
CA ARG A 8 -1.97 45.71 -36.92
C ARG A 8 -2.21 45.04 -35.56
N LYS A 9 -1.57 45.43 -34.45
CA LYS A 9 -1.89 46.59 -33.58
C LYS A 9 -3.40 46.81 -33.37
N VAL A 10 -3.88 46.65 -32.12
CA VAL A 10 -4.44 47.72 -31.25
C VAL A 10 -4.93 47.17 -29.87
N HIS A 11 -4.34 47.69 -28.79
CA HIS A 11 -4.85 47.91 -27.42
C HIS A 11 -5.72 46.87 -26.66
N TYR A 12 -5.18 46.41 -25.52
CA TYR A 12 -5.94 46.04 -24.31
C TYR A 12 -6.32 47.30 -23.50
N SER A 13 -7.50 47.31 -22.85
CA SER A 13 -7.86 48.31 -21.82
C SER A 13 -8.87 47.81 -20.77
N ILE A 14 -8.38 47.55 -19.56
CA ILE A 14 -9.00 47.85 -18.25
C ILE A 14 -10.45 47.38 -17.99
N ARG A 15 -10.59 46.39 -17.10
CA ARG A 15 -11.39 46.56 -15.87
C ARG A 15 -10.55 46.18 -14.63
N LYS A 16 -10.73 46.94 -13.56
CA LYS A 16 -10.06 46.73 -12.27
C LYS A 16 -10.97 45.92 -11.35
N PHE A 17 -10.39 45.07 -10.51
CA PHE A 17 -10.83 44.97 -9.12
C PHE A 17 -9.64 45.25 -8.20
N SER A 18 -9.91 45.86 -7.06
CA SER A 18 -8.87 46.37 -6.16
C SER A 18 -9.03 45.76 -4.77
N ILE A 19 -7.94 45.24 -4.23
CA ILE A 19 -7.77 45.02 -2.80
C ILE A 19 -6.57 45.87 -2.40
N GLY A 20 -6.81 46.89 -1.58
CA GLY A 20 -5.78 47.81 -1.11
C GLY A 20 -5.43 47.53 0.35
N VAL A 21 -4.14 47.35 0.63
CA VAL A 21 -3.53 47.61 1.94
C VAL A 21 -2.33 48.51 1.66
N ALA A 22 -2.13 49.54 2.49
CA ALA A 22 -1.37 50.73 2.10
C ALA A 22 0.02 50.83 2.76
N SER A 23 0.89 51.59 2.10
CA SER A 23 2.13 52.21 2.65
C SER A 23 3.23 51.22 3.09
N VAL A 24 4.52 51.58 3.12
CA VAL A 24 5.16 52.91 3.11
C VAL A 24 6.17 53.02 1.96
N ALA A 25 6.28 54.20 1.37
CA ALA A 25 7.44 54.59 0.55
C ALA A 25 8.32 55.57 1.35
N VAL A 26 9.64 55.31 1.40
CA VAL A 26 10.63 56.29 1.84
C VAL A 26 11.45 56.68 0.62
N ALA A 27 11.29 57.94 0.18
CA ALA A 27 12.07 58.54 -0.87
C ALA A 27 12.86 59.71 -0.30
N SER A 28 14.18 59.71 -0.51
CA SER A 28 15.06 60.83 -0.19
C SER A 28 15.72 61.35 -1.46
N LEU A 29 15.53 62.64 -1.73
CA LEU A 29 16.32 63.42 -2.70
C LEU A 29 17.76 63.61 -2.10
N PHE A 30 18.78 64.17 -2.75
CA PHE A 30 18.93 65.20 -3.79
C PHE A 30 20.24 64.90 -4.59
N LEU A 31 20.55 65.45 -5.78
CA LEU A 31 19.85 66.36 -6.71
C LEU A 31 20.41 66.11 -8.14
N GLY A 32 19.94 66.87 -9.14
CA GLY A 32 20.61 67.03 -10.45
C GLY A 32 21.14 68.46 -10.61
N GLY A 33 22.20 68.67 -11.41
CA GLY A 33 22.87 69.96 -11.54
C GLY A 33 22.97 70.47 -12.98
N VAL A 34 22.27 71.57 -13.27
CA VAL A 34 22.42 72.50 -14.41
C VAL A 34 22.08 73.87 -13.80
N VAL A 35 22.70 75.02 -14.09
CA VAL A 35 23.50 75.51 -15.23
C VAL A 35 24.64 76.40 -14.71
N HIS A 36 25.67 76.65 -15.53
CA HIS A 36 26.12 77.99 -15.96
C HIS A 36 27.39 77.87 -16.83
N ALA A 37 27.56 78.76 -17.81
CA ALA A 37 28.74 78.79 -18.67
C ALA A 37 29.07 80.22 -19.11
N GLU A 38 30.19 80.75 -18.64
CA GLU A 38 30.86 81.98 -19.11
C GLU A 38 32.28 82.04 -18.50
N GLY A 39 33.18 82.91 -18.98
CA GLY A 39 34.28 83.38 -18.12
C GLY A 39 35.76 83.02 -18.40
N VAL A 40 36.14 82.55 -19.59
CA VAL A 40 37.46 82.83 -20.25
C VAL A 40 38.82 82.36 -19.60
N ARG A 41 39.73 81.90 -20.48
CA ARG A 41 41.21 81.78 -20.37
C ARG A 41 41.88 80.51 -19.75
N SER A 42 42.37 79.67 -20.68
CA SER A 42 43.78 79.20 -20.79
C SER A 42 44.31 78.13 -19.82
N GLY A 43 44.45 76.89 -20.30
CA GLY A 43 45.11 75.80 -19.56
C GLY A 43 45.26 74.47 -20.31
N ASN A 44 45.79 74.48 -21.54
CA ASN A 44 46.12 73.31 -22.40
C ASN A 44 44.98 72.37 -22.83
N ASN A 45 44.81 72.23 -24.15
CA ASN A 45 43.93 71.22 -24.77
C ASN A 45 44.55 69.83 -24.74
N LEU A 46 43.72 68.81 -24.52
CA LEU A 46 43.80 67.55 -25.26
C LEU A 46 42.45 67.30 -25.93
N THR A 47 42.39 67.55 -27.23
CA THR A 47 41.16 67.40 -28.03
C THR A 47 40.90 65.92 -28.33
N VAL A 48 40.09 65.27 -27.50
CA VAL A 48 39.49 63.98 -27.85
C VAL A 48 38.50 64.23 -29.00
N THR A 49 38.72 63.57 -30.13
CA THR A 49 37.80 63.62 -31.28
C THR A 49 36.46 63.00 -30.94
N SER A 50 35.37 63.41 -31.60
CA SER A 50 34.03 62.83 -31.38
C SER A 50 34.01 61.31 -31.56
N SER A 51 34.80 60.80 -32.51
CA SER A 51 35.02 59.36 -32.70
C SER A 51 35.52 58.64 -31.44
N GLY A 52 36.38 59.25 -30.63
CA GLY A 52 36.87 58.66 -29.38
C GLY A 52 35.78 58.55 -28.31
N GLN A 53 34.82 59.49 -28.29
CA GLN A 53 33.67 59.43 -27.39
C GLN A 53 32.66 58.35 -27.82
N ASP A 54 32.35 58.25 -29.12
CA ASP A 54 31.46 57.20 -29.65
C ASP A 54 32.04 55.78 -29.50
N ILE A 55 33.35 55.60 -29.72
CA ILE A 55 34.03 54.32 -29.48
C ILE A 55 33.98 53.95 -27.99
N SER A 56 34.33 54.88 -27.09
CA SER A 56 34.29 54.64 -25.64
C SER A 56 32.87 54.31 -25.16
N LYS A 57 31.86 54.96 -25.73
CA LYS A 57 30.45 54.70 -25.46
C LYS A 57 30.02 53.31 -25.93
N LYS A 58 30.40 52.90 -27.14
CA LYS A 58 30.12 51.54 -27.68
C LYS A 58 30.63 50.45 -26.73
N TYR A 59 31.86 50.56 -26.20
CA TYR A 59 32.39 49.59 -25.24
C TYR A 59 31.70 49.66 -23.86
N ALA A 60 31.29 50.85 -23.40
CA ALA A 60 30.48 51.00 -22.20
C ALA A 60 29.12 50.29 -22.34
N ASP A 61 28.41 50.53 -23.45
CA ASP A 61 27.13 49.89 -23.79
C ASP A 61 27.28 48.35 -23.89
N GLU A 62 28.43 47.85 -24.36
CA GLU A 62 28.74 46.42 -24.46
C GLU A 62 28.96 45.72 -23.11
N VAL A 63 29.44 46.44 -22.09
CA VAL A 63 29.56 45.96 -20.70
C VAL A 63 28.24 46.13 -19.95
N GLU A 64 27.52 47.24 -20.19
CA GLU A 64 26.17 47.51 -19.68
C GLU A 64 25.21 46.36 -20.05
N SER A 65 25.11 46.03 -21.34
CA SER A 65 24.28 44.95 -21.88
C SER A 65 24.63 43.57 -21.29
N HIS A 66 25.93 43.29 -21.10
CA HIS A 66 26.37 42.03 -20.50
C HIS A 66 25.99 41.93 -19.01
N LEU A 67 26.11 43.04 -18.26
CA LEU A 67 25.63 43.12 -16.89
C LEU A 67 24.10 42.98 -16.80
N GLU A 68 23.34 43.60 -17.70
CA GLU A 68 21.88 43.43 -17.74
C GLU A 68 21.47 41.97 -17.99
N SER A 69 22.20 41.24 -18.85
CA SER A 69 21.98 39.79 -19.03
C SER A 69 22.18 39.02 -17.73
N ILE A 70 23.30 39.26 -17.02
CA ILE A 70 23.58 38.62 -15.71
C ILE A 70 22.48 38.97 -14.69
N LEU A 71 22.08 40.23 -14.60
CA LEU A 71 21.01 40.67 -13.68
C LEU A 71 19.63 40.12 -14.06
N LYS A 72 19.37 39.83 -15.33
CA LYS A 72 18.15 39.17 -15.82
C LYS A 72 18.13 37.70 -15.43
N ASP A 73 19.26 37.00 -15.55
CA ASP A 73 19.39 35.60 -15.11
C ASP A 73 19.34 35.45 -13.59
N VAL A 74 19.90 36.39 -12.81
CA VAL A 74 19.66 36.49 -11.36
C VAL A 74 18.16 36.60 -11.07
N LYS A 75 17.47 37.58 -11.66
CA LYS A 75 16.02 37.81 -11.44
C LYS A 75 15.16 36.61 -11.83
N LYS A 76 15.52 35.87 -12.87
CA LYS A 76 14.77 34.70 -13.37
C LYS A 76 14.80 33.50 -12.40
N ASN A 77 15.86 33.36 -11.59
CA ASN A 77 16.09 32.16 -10.76
C ASN A 77 15.79 32.36 -9.26
N LEU A 78 15.19 33.49 -8.87
CA LEU A 78 15.05 33.87 -7.46
C LEU A 78 13.86 33.20 -6.74
N LYS A 79 14.14 32.46 -5.66
CA LYS A 79 13.16 32.18 -4.59
C LYS A 79 13.20 33.30 -3.53
N LYS A 80 12.02 33.70 -3.03
CA LYS A 80 11.77 34.92 -2.24
C LYS A 80 12.52 35.12 -0.89
N VAL A 81 13.42 34.22 -0.49
CA VAL A 81 14.02 34.19 0.85
C VAL A 81 15.41 34.87 0.92
N GLN A 82 16.20 34.85 -0.15
CA GLN A 82 17.61 35.31 -0.13
C GLN A 82 17.79 36.82 -0.44
N HIS A 83 16.92 37.71 0.07
CA HIS A 83 16.94 39.13 -0.33
C HIS A 83 18.29 39.83 0.00
N THR A 84 18.85 39.60 1.18
CA THR A 84 20.09 40.26 1.64
C THR A 84 21.32 39.88 0.81
N GLN A 85 21.46 38.59 0.48
CA GLN A 85 22.58 38.09 -0.34
C GLN A 85 22.55 38.67 -1.76
N ASN A 86 21.35 38.82 -2.34
CA ASN A 86 21.18 39.40 -3.67
C ASN A 86 21.52 40.89 -3.72
N VAL A 87 21.20 41.65 -2.67
CA VAL A 87 21.66 43.06 -2.55
C VAL A 87 23.19 43.12 -2.50
N GLY A 88 23.85 42.21 -1.77
CA GLY A 88 25.31 42.10 -1.73
C GLY A 88 25.95 41.84 -3.11
N LEU A 89 25.36 40.96 -3.91
CA LEU A 89 25.81 40.73 -5.30
C LEU A 89 25.64 41.99 -6.17
N ILE A 90 24.45 42.59 -6.14
CA ILE A 90 24.13 43.77 -6.96
C ILE A 90 25.08 44.93 -6.65
N THR A 91 25.44 45.14 -5.38
CA THR A 91 26.46 46.13 -4.98
C THR A 91 27.82 45.82 -5.59
N LYS A 92 28.36 44.60 -5.42
CA LYS A 92 29.66 44.19 -5.98
C LYS A 92 29.74 44.33 -7.50
N LEU A 93 28.72 43.88 -8.23
CA LEU A 93 28.65 44.03 -9.69
C LEU A 93 28.57 45.51 -10.11
N SER A 94 27.85 46.34 -9.34
CA SER A 94 27.77 47.79 -9.58
C SER A 94 29.09 48.51 -9.32
N GLU A 95 29.89 48.06 -8.35
CA GLU A 95 31.24 48.58 -8.08
C GLU A 95 32.21 48.26 -9.22
N ILE A 96 32.18 47.02 -9.75
CA ILE A 96 32.97 46.62 -10.93
C ILE A 96 32.62 47.52 -12.14
N LYS A 97 31.32 47.72 -12.42
CA LYS A 97 30.87 48.63 -13.48
C LYS A 97 31.33 50.07 -13.24
N LYS A 98 31.16 50.62 -12.03
CA LYS A 98 31.60 51.98 -11.68
C LYS A 98 33.11 52.17 -11.91
N LYS A 99 33.94 51.19 -11.53
CA LYS A 99 35.39 51.25 -11.74
C LYS A 99 35.74 51.27 -13.23
N TYR A 100 35.14 50.39 -14.04
CA TYR A 100 35.37 50.35 -15.48
C TYR A 100 34.93 51.66 -16.18
N LEU A 101 33.76 52.21 -15.83
CA LEU A 101 33.29 53.50 -16.36
C LEU A 101 34.17 54.70 -15.93
N TYR A 102 34.79 54.64 -14.74
CA TYR A 102 35.78 55.62 -14.30
C TYR A 102 37.07 55.51 -15.11
N ASP A 103 37.60 54.28 -15.26
CA ASP A 103 38.78 53.99 -16.07
C ASP A 103 38.64 54.47 -17.53
N LEU A 104 37.46 54.28 -18.14
CA LEU A 104 37.11 54.79 -19.48
C LEU A 104 37.08 56.32 -19.57
N LYS A 105 36.69 57.01 -18.49
CA LYS A 105 36.47 58.47 -18.50
C LYS A 105 37.72 59.28 -18.16
N VAL A 106 38.66 58.68 -17.43
CA VAL A 106 39.87 59.36 -16.91
C VAL A 106 41.11 59.07 -17.75
N ASN A 107 41.19 57.91 -18.43
CA ASN A 107 42.35 57.53 -19.22
C ASN A 107 42.03 57.63 -20.73
N VAL A 108 42.92 58.24 -21.51
CA VAL A 108 42.86 58.17 -22.99
C VAL A 108 43.44 56.82 -23.42
N LEU A 109 42.59 55.80 -23.49
CA LEU A 109 42.95 54.42 -23.84
C LEU A 109 42.90 54.20 -25.36
N SER A 110 43.83 53.41 -25.88
CA SER A 110 43.77 52.92 -27.27
C SER A 110 42.69 51.85 -27.46
N GLU A 111 42.26 51.61 -28.70
CA GLU A 111 41.22 50.61 -29.03
C GLU A 111 41.61 49.18 -28.62
N ALA A 112 42.91 48.87 -28.61
CA ALA A 112 43.43 47.60 -28.10
C ALA A 112 43.31 47.49 -26.57
N GLU A 113 43.64 48.54 -25.83
CA GLU A 113 43.50 48.61 -24.36
C GLU A 113 42.03 48.62 -23.94
N LEU A 114 41.18 49.33 -24.67
CA LEU A 114 39.72 49.32 -24.52
C LEU A 114 39.17 47.90 -24.68
N THR A 115 39.53 47.20 -25.77
CA THR A 115 39.12 45.81 -26.00
C THR A 115 39.61 44.88 -24.89
N SER A 116 40.86 45.03 -24.46
CA SER A 116 41.47 44.23 -23.39
C SER A 116 40.78 44.44 -22.03
N LYS A 117 40.63 45.69 -21.56
CA LYS A 117 39.92 46.02 -20.32
C LYS A 117 38.44 45.62 -20.36
N THR A 118 37.80 45.70 -21.52
CA THR A 118 36.41 45.23 -21.71
C THR A 118 36.30 43.74 -21.46
N LYS A 119 37.19 42.94 -22.06
CA LYS A 119 37.26 41.49 -21.85
C LYS A 119 37.53 41.15 -20.37
N GLU A 120 38.57 41.75 -19.78
CA GLU A 120 38.94 41.53 -18.37
C GLU A 120 37.79 41.89 -17.41
N THR A 121 37.03 42.94 -17.71
CA THR A 121 35.86 43.35 -16.91
C THR A 121 34.70 42.37 -17.05
N LYS A 122 34.43 41.86 -18.25
CA LYS A 122 33.41 40.81 -18.46
C LYS A 122 33.77 39.49 -17.77
N GLU A 123 35.04 39.11 -17.79
CA GLU A 123 35.54 37.94 -17.05
C GLU A 123 35.40 38.13 -15.54
N LYS A 124 35.70 39.33 -14.99
CA LYS A 124 35.47 39.65 -13.57
C LYS A 124 33.99 39.65 -13.17
N LEU A 125 33.10 40.19 -14.00
CA LEU A 125 31.64 40.14 -13.78
C LEU A 125 31.14 38.70 -13.77
N THR A 126 31.58 37.89 -14.74
CA THR A 126 31.23 36.46 -14.86
C THR A 126 31.75 35.67 -13.65
N ALA A 127 33.03 35.81 -13.29
CA ALA A 127 33.61 35.12 -12.14
C ALA A 127 32.93 35.50 -10.81
N THR A 128 32.55 36.76 -10.65
CA THR A 128 31.78 37.23 -9.47
C THR A 128 30.40 36.57 -9.40
N PHE A 129 29.74 36.37 -10.55
CA PHE A 129 28.45 35.69 -10.62
C PHE A 129 28.57 34.16 -10.42
N GLU A 130 29.57 33.51 -11.00
CA GLU A 130 29.83 32.08 -10.78
C GLU A 130 30.23 31.78 -9.32
N GLN A 131 30.97 32.68 -8.66
CA GLN A 131 31.24 32.53 -7.24
C GLN A 131 29.95 32.69 -6.42
N PHE A 132 29.10 33.68 -6.72
CA PHE A 132 27.80 33.82 -6.07
C PHE A 132 26.90 32.58 -6.24
N LYS A 133 26.92 31.92 -7.41
CA LYS A 133 26.19 30.65 -7.60
C LYS A 133 26.68 29.56 -6.64
N LYS A 134 28.00 29.45 -6.43
CA LYS A 134 28.59 28.52 -5.44
C LYS A 134 28.18 28.91 -4.01
N ASP A 135 28.20 30.20 -3.70
CA ASP A 135 27.91 30.74 -2.36
C ASP A 135 26.40 30.73 -1.99
N THR A 136 25.49 30.54 -2.95
CA THR A 136 24.02 30.56 -2.71
C THR A 136 23.28 29.28 -3.07
N LEU A 137 23.94 28.32 -3.72
CA LEU A 137 23.44 26.94 -3.80
C LEU A 137 23.53 26.31 -2.40
N PRO A 138 22.45 25.77 -1.83
CA PRO A 138 22.52 25.06 -0.55
C PRO A 138 23.51 23.90 -0.65
N THR A 139 24.28 23.70 0.42
CA THR A 139 25.20 22.57 0.56
C THR A 139 24.46 21.24 0.44
N GLU A 140 25.18 20.16 0.15
CA GLU A 140 24.55 18.84 0.05
C GLU A 140 23.75 18.42 1.31
N PRO A 141 24.24 18.62 2.55
CA PRO A 141 23.43 18.41 3.75
C PRO A 141 22.18 19.32 3.82
N GLU A 142 22.27 20.61 3.48
CA GLU A 142 21.10 21.50 3.47
C GLU A 142 20.05 21.09 2.44
N LYS A 143 20.47 20.61 1.25
CA LYS A 143 19.56 20.03 0.25
C LYS A 143 18.81 18.81 0.82
N LYS A 144 19.53 17.91 1.50
CA LYS A 144 18.97 16.72 2.15
C LYS A 144 17.98 17.09 3.27
N VAL A 145 18.29 18.10 4.10
CA VAL A 145 17.36 18.62 5.12
C VAL A 145 16.09 19.20 4.47
N ALA A 146 16.22 20.02 3.42
CA ALA A 146 15.07 20.62 2.73
C ALA A 146 14.18 19.58 2.02
N GLU A 147 14.77 18.51 1.47
CA GLU A 147 14.02 17.40 0.89
C GLU A 147 13.26 16.59 1.95
N ALA A 148 13.89 16.31 3.10
CA ALA A 148 13.24 15.66 4.23
C ALA A 148 12.09 16.52 4.81
N GLN A 149 12.25 17.85 4.89
CA GLN A 149 11.17 18.77 5.26
C GLN A 149 9.98 18.67 4.29
N LYS A 150 10.22 18.63 2.98
CA LYS A 150 9.14 18.45 1.99
C LYS A 150 8.39 17.12 2.20
N LYS A 151 9.11 16.04 2.48
CA LYS A 151 8.54 14.71 2.77
C LYS A 151 7.67 14.70 4.04
N VAL A 152 8.04 15.48 5.07
CA VAL A 152 7.20 15.67 6.27
C VAL A 152 5.89 16.41 5.96
N GLU A 153 5.94 17.52 5.22
CA GLU A 153 4.71 18.26 4.89
C GLU A 153 3.77 17.48 3.95
N GLU A 154 4.32 16.69 3.01
CA GLU A 154 3.52 15.81 2.16
C GLU A 154 2.83 14.70 2.96
N ALA A 155 3.53 14.09 3.93
CA ALA A 155 2.95 13.11 4.83
C ALA A 155 1.85 13.73 5.73
N LYS A 156 2.08 14.93 6.29
CA LYS A 156 1.07 15.64 7.10
C LYS A 156 -0.20 15.86 6.30
N LYS A 157 -0.09 16.35 5.06
CA LYS A 157 -1.26 16.59 4.21
C LYS A 157 -2.04 15.29 3.97
N LYS A 158 -1.36 14.17 3.70
CA LYS A 158 -2.01 12.86 3.55
C LYS A 158 -2.76 12.42 4.82
N ALA A 159 -2.24 12.70 6.01
CA ALA A 159 -2.93 12.44 7.26
C ALA A 159 -4.14 13.37 7.50
N GLU A 160 -4.05 14.65 7.12
CA GLU A 160 -5.18 15.60 7.18
C GLU A 160 -6.29 15.26 6.16
N ASP A 161 -5.91 14.95 4.92
CA ASP A 161 -6.83 14.51 3.86
C ASP A 161 -7.58 13.22 4.28
N GLN A 162 -6.89 12.25 4.91
CA GLN A 162 -7.52 11.04 5.46
C GLN A 162 -8.41 11.34 6.67
N LYS A 163 -7.97 12.18 7.60
CA LYS A 163 -8.76 12.60 8.77
C LYS A 163 -10.07 13.27 8.38
N GLU A 164 -10.06 14.06 7.30
CA GLU A 164 -11.25 14.72 6.76
C GLU A 164 -12.15 13.76 5.95
N LYS A 165 -11.58 12.71 5.34
CA LYS A 165 -12.34 11.60 4.76
C LYS A 165 -13.07 10.82 5.86
N ASP A 166 -12.37 10.46 6.93
CA ASP A 166 -12.95 9.71 8.06
C ASP A 166 -14.04 10.51 8.78
N ARG A 167 -13.83 11.81 9.01
CA ARG A 167 -14.83 12.69 9.64
C ARG A 167 -16.14 12.77 8.84
N ARG A 168 -16.06 12.68 7.51
CA ARG A 168 -17.23 12.72 6.61
C ARG A 168 -17.91 11.36 6.49
N ASN A 169 -17.14 10.28 6.38
CA ASN A 169 -17.67 8.92 6.21
C ASN A 169 -18.16 8.29 7.53
N TYR A 170 -17.60 8.71 8.67
CA TYR A 170 -17.86 8.15 9.99
C TYR A 170 -18.15 9.24 11.04
N PRO A 171 -19.19 10.08 10.86
CA PRO A 171 -19.42 11.27 11.69
C PRO A 171 -19.75 11.00 13.17
N THR A 172 -19.93 9.73 13.57
CA THR A 172 -20.31 9.30 14.92
C THR A 172 -19.22 8.54 15.68
N ILE A 173 -18.02 8.32 15.11
CA ILE A 173 -16.97 7.53 15.79
C ILE A 173 -16.17 8.36 16.80
N THR A 174 -15.77 7.71 17.89
CA THR A 174 -14.99 8.29 19.00
C THR A 174 -13.54 7.80 19.05
N TYR A 175 -13.14 6.96 18.10
CA TYR A 175 -11.81 6.36 17.94
C TYR A 175 -11.26 6.68 16.54
N LYS A 176 -9.94 6.57 16.34
CA LYS A 176 -9.32 6.78 15.02
C LYS A 176 -9.54 5.56 14.12
N THR A 177 -9.61 5.77 12.80
CA THR A 177 -9.54 4.66 11.85
C THR A 177 -8.12 4.12 11.78
N LEU A 178 -7.97 2.88 11.31
CA LEU A 178 -6.66 2.29 11.06
C LEU A 178 -5.92 3.01 9.92
N GLU A 179 -6.63 3.56 8.91
CA GLU A 179 -6.01 4.41 7.89
C GLU A 179 -5.42 5.70 8.46
N LEU A 180 -6.14 6.37 9.38
CA LEU A 180 -5.62 7.58 10.04
C LEU A 180 -4.45 7.25 10.96
N GLU A 181 -4.50 6.15 11.73
CA GLU A 181 -3.35 5.71 12.54
C GLU A 181 -2.12 5.40 11.68
N ILE A 182 -2.28 4.76 10.52
CA ILE A 182 -1.20 4.52 9.56
C ILE A 182 -0.64 5.84 9.02
N ALA A 183 -1.52 6.78 8.62
CA ALA A 183 -1.09 8.06 8.05
C ALA A 183 -0.38 8.96 9.07
N GLU A 184 -0.87 9.02 10.31
CA GLU A 184 -0.20 9.71 11.41
C GLU A 184 1.14 9.05 11.78
N SER A 185 1.22 7.71 11.77
CA SER A 185 2.48 6.99 12.05
C SER A 185 3.53 7.24 10.97
N ASP A 186 3.16 7.27 9.69
CA ASP A 186 4.06 7.66 8.60
C ASP A 186 4.55 9.11 8.73
N VAL A 187 3.73 10.03 9.28
CA VAL A 187 4.17 11.39 9.63
C VAL A 187 5.23 11.38 10.73
N GLU A 188 5.12 10.52 11.73
CA GLU A 188 6.13 10.41 12.79
C GLU A 188 7.43 9.80 12.29
N VAL A 189 7.38 8.78 11.42
CA VAL A 189 8.56 8.25 10.72
C VAL A 189 9.27 9.35 9.95
N LYS A 190 8.55 10.18 9.17
CA LYS A 190 9.18 11.27 8.42
C LYS A 190 9.73 12.40 9.30
N LYS A 191 9.15 12.65 10.48
CA LYS A 191 9.75 13.57 11.47
C LYS A 191 11.07 13.02 12.02
N ALA A 192 11.12 11.74 12.39
CA ALA A 192 12.33 11.10 12.87
C ALA A 192 13.44 11.07 11.79
N GLU A 193 13.09 10.73 10.54
CA GLU A 193 14.01 10.83 9.39
C GLU A 193 14.58 12.25 9.23
N LEU A 194 13.73 13.29 9.39
CA LEU A 194 14.16 14.68 9.32
C LEU A 194 15.11 15.07 10.46
N GLU A 195 14.87 14.66 11.71
CA GLU A 195 15.82 14.93 12.81
C GLU A 195 17.14 14.16 12.60
N LEU A 196 17.11 12.90 12.17
CA LEU A 196 18.31 12.14 11.82
C LEU A 196 19.13 12.85 10.72
N VAL A 197 18.48 13.38 9.68
CA VAL A 197 19.14 14.16 8.62
C VAL A 197 19.66 15.50 9.15
N LYS A 198 18.96 16.19 10.06
CA LYS A 198 19.45 17.42 10.73
C LYS A 198 20.64 17.18 11.66
N VAL A 199 20.67 16.05 12.37
CA VAL A 199 21.80 15.67 13.24
C VAL A 199 23.02 15.36 12.36
N LYS A 200 22.86 14.56 11.30
CA LYS A 200 23.92 14.27 10.32
C LYS A 200 24.35 15.47 9.46
N ALA A 201 23.54 16.53 9.38
CA ALA A 201 23.84 17.77 8.66
C ALA A 201 24.63 18.81 9.48
N LYS A 202 24.76 18.63 10.80
CA LYS A 202 25.61 19.47 11.66
C LYS A 202 26.99 18.82 11.78
N GLU A 203 28.05 19.58 11.55
CA GLU A 203 29.45 19.10 11.58
C GLU A 203 30.00 18.82 13.00
N SER A 204 29.14 18.35 13.91
CA SER A 204 29.50 17.87 15.25
C SER A 204 29.52 16.34 15.25
N GLN A 205 30.69 15.73 15.43
CA GLN A 205 30.92 14.27 15.41
C GLN A 205 30.39 13.56 16.68
N ASP A 206 29.11 13.76 16.98
CA ASP A 206 28.43 13.27 18.18
C ASP A 206 27.74 11.94 17.89
N GLU A 207 28.54 10.87 17.79
CA GLU A 207 28.06 9.54 17.37
C GLU A 207 26.89 9.00 18.22
N GLU A 208 26.84 9.36 19.51
CA GLU A 208 25.79 8.92 20.43
C GLU A 208 24.42 9.51 20.02
N LYS A 209 24.38 10.80 19.66
CA LYS A 209 23.15 11.44 19.13
C LYS A 209 22.74 10.89 17.77
N ILE A 210 23.70 10.49 16.92
CA ILE A 210 23.39 9.81 15.66
C ILE A 210 22.74 8.45 15.93
N LYS A 211 23.34 7.61 16.78
CA LYS A 211 22.81 6.28 17.15
C LYS A 211 21.45 6.38 17.83
N GLN A 212 21.23 7.39 18.66
CA GLN A 212 19.92 7.66 19.28
C GLN A 212 18.85 8.00 18.23
N ALA A 213 19.16 8.89 17.28
CA ALA A 213 18.22 9.26 16.21
C ALA A 213 17.97 8.10 15.22
N GLU A 214 18.95 7.23 14.97
CA GLU A 214 18.77 6.01 14.17
C GLU A 214 17.84 5.01 14.86
N ALA A 215 18.00 4.80 16.17
CA ALA A 215 17.11 3.96 16.97
C ALA A 215 15.67 4.51 17.05
N GLU A 216 15.50 5.84 17.09
CA GLU A 216 14.17 6.47 17.05
C GLU A 216 13.48 6.28 15.69
N VAL A 217 14.22 6.40 14.58
CA VAL A 217 13.73 6.07 13.23
C VAL A 217 13.33 4.60 13.13
N GLU A 218 14.18 3.67 13.58
CA GLU A 218 13.88 2.24 13.57
C GLU A 218 12.64 1.91 14.40
N SER A 219 12.52 2.47 15.60
CA SER A 219 11.36 2.29 16.48
C SER A 219 10.06 2.75 15.83
N LYS A 220 10.06 3.94 15.21
CA LYS A 220 8.87 4.47 14.52
C LYS A 220 8.56 3.72 13.23
N GLN A 221 9.57 3.27 12.49
CA GLN A 221 9.38 2.47 11.29
C GLN A 221 8.81 1.08 11.62
N ALA A 222 9.20 0.48 12.75
CA ALA A 222 8.60 -0.76 13.25
C ALA A 222 7.13 -0.57 13.67
N GLU A 223 6.77 0.57 14.28
CA GLU A 223 5.40 0.93 14.63
C GLU A 223 4.51 1.08 13.37
N ALA A 224 4.96 1.85 12.37
CA ALA A 224 4.27 2.01 11.09
C ALA A 224 4.12 0.67 10.33
N THR A 225 5.17 -0.16 10.33
CA THR A 225 5.15 -1.51 9.70
C THR A 225 4.13 -2.41 10.38
N ARG A 226 4.03 -2.36 11.72
CA ARG A 226 3.04 -3.13 12.49
C ARG A 226 1.61 -2.68 12.18
N LEU A 227 1.33 -1.39 12.05
CA LEU A 227 0.00 -0.89 11.67
C LEU A 227 -0.37 -1.30 10.24
N LYS A 228 0.58 -1.23 9.30
CA LYS A 228 0.40 -1.71 7.92
C LYS A 228 0.11 -3.21 7.85
N LYS A 229 0.81 -4.03 8.66
CA LYS A 229 0.49 -5.46 8.80
C LYS A 229 -0.94 -5.68 9.30
N ILE A 230 -1.38 -4.96 10.34
CA ILE A 230 -2.76 -5.08 10.87
C ILE A 230 -3.81 -4.77 9.79
N LYS A 231 -3.53 -3.86 8.85
CA LYS A 231 -4.42 -3.64 7.69
C LYS A 231 -4.43 -4.85 6.74
N THR A 232 -3.26 -5.36 6.33
CA THR A 232 -3.17 -6.55 5.46
C THR A 232 -3.85 -7.77 6.07
N ASP A 233 -3.57 -8.07 7.35
CA ASP A 233 -4.17 -9.18 8.09
C ASP A 233 -5.72 -9.05 8.15
N ARG A 234 -6.24 -7.81 8.22
CA ARG A 234 -7.69 -7.52 8.23
C ARG A 234 -8.34 -7.70 6.85
N GLU A 235 -7.69 -7.28 5.77
CA GLU A 235 -8.19 -7.51 4.40
C GLU A 235 -8.16 -9.00 4.03
N GLU A 236 -7.12 -9.74 4.46
CA GLU A 236 -7.06 -11.19 4.28
C GLU A 236 -8.14 -11.91 5.11
N ALA A 237 -8.40 -11.45 6.35
CA ALA A 237 -9.51 -11.96 7.16
C ALA A 237 -10.88 -11.66 6.53
N LYS A 238 -11.06 -10.48 5.92
CA LYS A 238 -12.28 -10.13 5.17
C LYS A 238 -12.47 -11.07 3.97
N ARG A 239 -11.47 -11.19 3.10
CA ARG A 239 -11.49 -12.11 1.94
C ARG A 239 -11.79 -13.56 2.35
N LYS A 240 -11.29 -14.03 3.50
CA LYS A 240 -11.60 -15.36 4.05
C LYS A 240 -13.01 -15.47 4.65
N ALA A 241 -13.60 -14.38 5.12
CA ALA A 241 -15.01 -14.35 5.52
C ALA A 241 -15.93 -14.35 4.29
N ASP A 242 -15.63 -13.51 3.28
CA ASP A 242 -16.38 -13.41 2.03
C ASP A 242 -16.35 -14.74 1.24
N ALA A 243 -15.19 -15.42 1.21
CA ALA A 243 -15.06 -16.76 0.62
C ALA A 243 -15.87 -17.83 1.39
N LYS A 244 -15.91 -17.77 2.73
CA LYS A 244 -16.75 -18.67 3.54
C LYS A 244 -18.23 -18.39 3.40
N LEU A 245 -18.62 -17.13 3.19
CA LEU A 245 -20.00 -16.76 2.89
C LEU A 245 -20.42 -17.34 1.54
N LYS A 246 -19.55 -17.29 0.52
CA LYS A 246 -19.78 -17.96 -0.78
C LYS A 246 -19.89 -19.49 -0.62
N GLU A 247 -18.99 -20.11 0.15
CA GLU A 247 -19.00 -21.55 0.43
C GLU A 247 -20.27 -21.99 1.20
N ALA A 248 -20.78 -21.15 2.10
CA ALA A 248 -22.04 -21.39 2.82
C ALA A 248 -23.25 -21.29 1.88
N VAL A 249 -23.30 -20.25 1.03
CA VAL A 249 -24.35 -20.11 -0.01
C VAL A 249 -24.36 -21.31 -0.97
N GLU A 250 -23.19 -21.75 -1.46
CA GLU A 250 -23.07 -22.93 -2.32
C GLU A 250 -23.52 -24.23 -1.63
N LYS A 251 -23.30 -24.37 -0.31
CA LYS A 251 -23.77 -25.53 0.48
C LYS A 251 -25.27 -25.49 0.78
N ASN A 252 -25.83 -24.32 1.06
CA ASN A 252 -27.27 -24.15 1.31
C ASN A 252 -28.12 -24.48 0.07
N VAL A 253 -27.57 -24.37 -1.15
CA VAL A 253 -28.19 -24.84 -2.40
C VAL A 253 -28.22 -26.38 -2.50
N ALA A 254 -27.32 -27.10 -1.82
CA ALA A 254 -27.13 -28.54 -1.96
C ALA A 254 -27.89 -29.40 -0.92
N THR A 255 -28.60 -28.80 0.04
CA THR A 255 -29.20 -29.52 1.19
C THR A 255 -30.65 -29.16 1.47
N SER A 256 -31.47 -28.93 0.44
CA SER A 256 -32.91 -28.66 0.58
C SER A 256 -33.78 -29.91 0.79
N GLU A 257 -33.24 -31.12 0.61
CA GLU A 257 -33.95 -32.37 0.92
C GLU A 257 -33.66 -32.90 2.34
N GLN A 258 -34.71 -33.37 3.01
CA GLN A 258 -34.75 -34.05 4.32
C GLN A 258 -34.55 -33.20 5.59
N ASP A 259 -35.60 -32.46 5.99
CA ASP A 259 -35.75 -31.93 7.36
C ASP A 259 -36.71 -32.78 8.23
N LYS A 260 -36.29 -33.09 9.47
CA LYS A 260 -37.18 -33.27 10.64
C LYS A 260 -36.41 -33.34 11.99
N PRO A 261 -36.71 -32.48 12.98
CA PRO A 261 -35.91 -32.34 14.20
C PRO A 261 -36.25 -33.33 15.34
N LYS A 262 -35.26 -33.64 16.21
CA LYS A 262 -35.46 -34.42 17.45
C LYS A 262 -34.87 -33.77 18.71
N ARG A 263 -35.78 -33.27 19.56
CA ARG A 263 -35.78 -33.15 21.04
C ARG A 263 -34.44 -32.92 21.80
N ARG A 264 -34.35 -31.74 22.40
CA ARG A 264 -33.40 -31.30 23.46
C ARG A 264 -33.61 -32.03 24.81
N ALA A 265 -32.54 -32.28 25.57
CA ALA A 265 -32.56 -32.80 26.94
C ALA A 265 -31.69 -31.95 27.91
N LYS A 266 -31.87 -32.10 29.24
CA LYS A 266 -31.23 -31.28 30.30
C LYS A 266 -30.10 -32.01 31.05
N ARG A 267 -29.00 -31.28 31.31
CA ARG A 267 -28.13 -31.26 32.54
C ARG A 267 -27.00 -30.24 32.29
N GLY A 268 -26.37 -29.58 33.26
CA GLY A 268 -26.56 -29.53 34.73
C GLY A 268 -25.86 -28.27 35.30
N VAL A 269 -26.02 -27.99 36.60
CA VAL A 269 -25.51 -26.75 37.25
C VAL A 269 -24.09 -26.95 37.81
N SER A 270 -23.28 -25.88 37.81
CA SER A 270 -21.99 -25.79 38.51
C SER A 270 -21.97 -24.57 39.45
N GLY A 271 -21.37 -24.71 40.64
CA GLY A 271 -21.34 -23.69 41.70
C GLY A 271 -20.22 -22.64 41.56
N GLU A 272 -20.02 -21.85 42.63
CA GLU A 272 -19.46 -20.50 42.57
C GLU A 272 -18.20 -20.26 43.44
N LEU A 273 -17.37 -19.30 43.01
CA LEU A 273 -16.36 -18.48 43.72
C LEU A 273 -15.48 -19.03 44.87
N ALA A 274 -14.17 -18.81 44.70
CA ALA A 274 -13.30 -18.24 45.74
C ALA A 274 -12.16 -17.40 45.09
N THR A 275 -11.70 -16.33 45.73
CA THR A 275 -10.71 -15.37 45.18
C THR A 275 -9.37 -15.36 45.96
N PRO A 276 -8.22 -15.06 45.32
CA PRO A 276 -6.92 -14.93 45.98
C PRO A 276 -6.48 -13.46 46.20
N ASP A 277 -5.65 -13.19 47.22
CA ASP A 277 -4.77 -12.00 47.17
C ASP A 277 -3.43 -12.11 47.97
N LYS A 278 -2.54 -11.15 47.68
CA LYS A 278 -1.15 -10.78 48.11
C LYS A 278 -0.65 -11.25 49.51
N LYS A 279 0.66 -11.61 49.69
CA LYS A 279 1.91 -10.79 49.77
C LYS A 279 1.96 -9.92 51.06
N GLU A 280 3.06 -9.65 51.79
CA GLU A 280 4.52 -9.85 51.62
C GLU A 280 5.25 -9.84 53.02
N ASN A 281 6.59 -9.76 53.04
CA ASN A 281 7.59 -9.74 54.15
C ASN A 281 7.27 -8.79 55.36
N ASP A 282 8.01 -8.73 56.49
CA ASP A 282 9.46 -8.93 56.74
C ASP A 282 9.82 -9.16 58.24
N ALA A 283 11.11 -9.23 58.61
CA ALA A 283 11.60 -9.59 59.96
C ALA A 283 12.46 -8.54 60.70
N LYS A 284 12.47 -8.59 62.05
CA LYS A 284 13.48 -8.07 63.01
C LYS A 284 13.18 -8.64 64.42
N SER A 285 14.17 -9.10 65.21
CA SER A 285 15.07 -8.35 66.15
C SER A 285 14.33 -7.83 67.40
N SER A 286 14.83 -7.84 68.64
CA SER A 286 16.19 -8.00 69.20
C SER A 286 16.14 -8.74 70.59
N ASP A 287 17.09 -8.75 71.55
CA ASP A 287 18.42 -8.11 71.72
C ASP A 287 19.31 -8.86 72.75
N SER A 288 20.62 -8.54 72.83
CA SER A 288 21.48 -8.73 74.03
C SER A 288 22.87 -8.06 73.91
N SER A 289 22.91 -6.72 73.93
CA SER A 289 24.16 -5.91 73.82
C SER A 289 23.87 -4.44 74.20
N VAL A 290 24.75 -3.56 74.73
CA VAL A 290 26.08 -3.62 75.39
C VAL A 290 26.28 -2.29 76.16
N GLY A 291 27.13 -2.28 77.18
CA GLY A 291 28.02 -1.15 77.52
C GLY A 291 29.32 -1.77 78.06
N GLU A 292 30.50 -1.66 77.43
CA GLU A 292 31.26 -0.49 76.98
C GLU A 292 31.79 0.37 78.15
N GLU A 293 33.02 0.05 78.60
CA GLU A 293 34.09 1.05 78.73
C GLU A 293 35.49 0.38 78.82
N THR A 294 36.55 1.20 78.89
CA THR A 294 37.89 0.86 78.37
C THR A 294 39.00 0.65 79.41
N LEU A 295 39.83 -0.39 79.17
CA LEU A 295 41.28 -0.47 79.50
C LEU A 295 41.70 -0.37 81.00
N PRO A 296 42.98 -0.61 81.38
CA PRO A 296 44.15 -1.06 80.61
C PRO A 296 44.80 -2.37 81.13
N SER A 297 45.82 -2.87 80.41
CA SER A 297 46.71 -3.93 80.87
C SER A 297 47.68 -3.45 81.97
N PRO A 298 48.17 -4.36 82.84
CA PRO A 298 49.57 -4.73 82.70
C PRO A 298 49.89 -6.23 82.86
N SER A 299 51.11 -6.59 82.49
CA SER A 299 51.69 -7.94 82.41
C SER A 299 51.98 -8.62 83.76
N LEU A 300 51.87 -9.97 83.82
CA LEU A 300 53.06 -10.86 83.81
C LEU A 300 52.70 -12.37 83.76
N ASN A 301 53.68 -13.20 83.42
CA ASN A 301 53.53 -14.63 83.11
C ASN A 301 53.26 -15.53 84.35
N MET A 302 52.38 -16.53 84.22
CA MET A 302 52.57 -17.95 84.64
C MET A 302 51.28 -18.78 84.46
N ALA A 303 51.06 -19.41 83.29
CA ALA A 303 49.96 -20.36 83.04
C ALA A 303 50.14 -21.24 81.77
N ASN A 304 51.39 -21.59 81.40
CA ASN A 304 51.77 -21.69 79.99
C ASN A 304 51.57 -23.07 79.29
N GLU A 305 50.91 -24.05 79.92
CA GLU A 305 50.67 -25.38 79.31
C GLU A 305 49.20 -25.58 78.92
N SER A 306 48.23 -25.58 79.84
CA SER A 306 46.81 -25.77 79.46
C SER A 306 46.27 -24.64 78.56
N GLN A 307 46.72 -23.39 78.74
CA GLN A 307 46.42 -22.32 77.79
C GLN A 307 47.02 -22.59 76.40
N THR A 308 48.15 -23.27 76.30
CA THR A 308 48.81 -23.61 75.03
C THR A 308 48.09 -24.75 74.31
N GLU A 309 47.56 -25.73 75.03
CA GLU A 309 46.75 -26.82 74.46
C GLU A 309 45.40 -26.33 73.97
N HIS A 310 44.64 -25.59 74.79
CA HIS A 310 43.36 -25.02 74.38
C HIS A 310 43.50 -24.04 73.19
N ARG A 311 44.62 -23.30 73.09
CA ARG A 311 44.96 -22.49 71.90
C ARG A 311 45.20 -23.32 70.64
N LYS A 312 45.96 -24.42 70.74
CA LYS A 312 46.21 -25.33 69.61
C LYS A 312 44.91 -25.98 69.12
N ASP A 313 44.06 -26.43 70.04
CA ASP A 313 42.79 -27.09 69.75
C ASP A 313 41.82 -26.21 68.93
N VAL A 314 41.69 -24.92 69.30
CA VAL A 314 40.89 -23.97 68.51
C VAL A 314 41.54 -23.62 67.17
N ASP A 315 42.87 -23.47 67.12
CA ASP A 315 43.59 -23.17 65.87
C ASP A 315 43.55 -24.33 64.87
N GLU A 316 43.65 -25.57 65.35
CA GLU A 316 43.52 -26.78 64.53
C GLU A 316 42.07 -26.97 64.06
N TYR A 317 41.09 -26.64 64.89
CA TYR A 317 39.68 -26.62 64.50
C TYR A 317 39.38 -25.60 63.40
N ILE A 318 39.89 -24.37 63.53
CA ILE A 318 39.79 -23.33 62.47
C ILE A 318 40.48 -23.80 61.19
N LYS A 319 41.70 -24.35 61.30
CA LYS A 319 42.47 -24.87 60.15
C LYS A 319 41.74 -26.01 59.44
N LYS A 320 41.08 -26.90 60.19
CA LYS A 320 40.25 -27.97 59.63
C LYS A 320 39.09 -27.40 58.81
N MET A 321 38.27 -26.52 59.39
CA MET A 321 37.14 -25.90 58.66
C MET A 321 37.59 -25.17 57.39
N LEU A 322 38.72 -24.44 57.44
CA LEU A 322 39.29 -23.78 56.26
C LEU A 322 39.80 -24.77 55.20
N SER A 323 40.19 -25.99 55.58
CA SER A 323 40.61 -27.06 54.64
C SER A 323 39.45 -27.85 54.03
N GLU A 324 38.27 -27.85 54.67
CA GLU A 324 37.04 -28.45 54.11
C GLU A 324 36.48 -27.63 52.93
N ILE A 325 36.87 -26.35 52.81
CA ILE A 325 36.59 -25.53 51.63
C ILE A 325 37.71 -25.70 50.61
N GLN A 326 37.39 -26.31 49.46
CA GLN A 326 38.16 -26.11 48.22
C GLN A 326 38.04 -24.64 47.82
N LEU A 327 39.04 -23.83 48.20
CA LEU A 327 39.06 -22.38 48.00
C LEU A 327 39.17 -22.03 46.50
N ASP A 328 38.04 -21.95 45.81
CA ASP A 328 37.97 -21.34 44.47
C ASP A 328 38.50 -19.90 44.56
N ARG A 329 39.65 -19.66 43.93
CA ARG A 329 40.38 -18.38 43.93
C ARG A 329 39.54 -17.20 43.45
N ARG A 330 38.39 -17.44 42.82
CA ARG A 330 37.48 -16.38 42.33
C ARG A 330 36.61 -15.73 43.42
N LYS A 331 36.28 -16.42 44.52
CA LYS A 331 35.43 -15.87 45.61
C LYS A 331 36.22 -15.10 46.70
N HIS A 332 37.16 -14.24 46.28
CA HIS A 332 38.15 -13.62 47.17
C HIS A 332 37.53 -12.83 48.33
N THR A 333 36.54 -11.97 48.05
CA THR A 333 35.94 -11.05 49.03
C THR A 333 35.13 -11.78 50.11
N GLN A 334 34.37 -12.80 49.75
CA GLN A 334 33.68 -13.67 50.71
C GLN A 334 34.67 -14.39 51.66
N ASN A 335 35.77 -14.91 51.13
CA ASN A 335 36.80 -15.57 51.93
C ASN A 335 37.52 -14.58 52.88
N VAL A 336 37.76 -13.34 52.46
CA VAL A 336 38.28 -12.28 53.34
C VAL A 336 37.30 -11.98 54.48
N ASN A 337 36.01 -11.81 54.19
CA ASN A 337 34.99 -11.55 55.21
C ASN A 337 34.80 -12.71 56.21
N LEU A 338 34.93 -13.96 55.76
CA LEU A 338 34.96 -15.12 56.65
C LEU A 338 36.21 -15.09 57.54
N ASN A 339 37.40 -14.88 56.95
CA ASN A 339 38.65 -14.81 57.71
C ASN A 339 38.66 -13.68 58.75
N ILE A 340 38.07 -12.51 58.45
CA ILE A 340 37.89 -11.42 59.43
C ILE A 340 37.01 -11.88 60.60
N LYS A 341 35.86 -12.51 60.33
CA LYS A 341 34.96 -13.02 61.40
C LYS A 341 35.62 -14.11 62.25
N LEU A 342 36.29 -15.09 61.63
CA LEU A 342 37.02 -16.14 62.34
C LEU A 342 38.17 -15.55 63.17
N SER A 343 38.87 -14.54 62.66
CA SER A 343 39.95 -13.84 63.38
C SER A 343 39.41 -13.05 64.58
N ALA A 344 38.25 -12.41 64.45
CA ALA A 344 37.59 -11.71 65.55
C ALA A 344 37.16 -12.68 66.67
N ILE A 345 36.53 -13.81 66.33
CA ILE A 345 36.17 -14.86 67.29
C ILE A 345 37.41 -15.42 67.98
N LYS A 346 38.48 -15.73 67.22
CA LYS A 346 39.77 -16.16 67.76
C LYS A 346 40.38 -15.12 68.71
N THR A 347 40.32 -13.83 68.36
CA THR A 347 40.91 -12.75 69.18
C THR A 347 40.16 -12.60 70.50
N LYS A 348 38.82 -12.62 70.46
CA LYS A 348 37.95 -12.62 71.64
C LYS A 348 38.25 -13.84 72.55
N TYR A 349 38.33 -15.04 71.97
CA TYR A 349 38.69 -16.25 72.71
C TYR A 349 40.07 -16.16 73.35
N LEU A 350 41.09 -15.68 72.64
CA LEU A 350 42.45 -15.51 73.16
C LEU A 350 42.51 -14.52 74.33
N TYR A 351 41.66 -13.50 74.31
CA TYR A 351 41.50 -12.53 75.40
C TYR A 351 40.79 -13.17 76.61
N GLU A 352 39.60 -13.75 76.43
CA GLU A 352 38.82 -14.38 77.51
C GLU A 352 39.60 -15.54 78.17
N LEU A 353 40.30 -16.36 77.38
CA LEU A 353 41.20 -17.43 77.87
C LEU A 353 42.38 -16.91 78.70
N SER A 354 42.81 -15.65 78.49
CA SER A 354 43.90 -15.02 79.25
C SER A 354 43.44 -14.47 80.61
N VAL A 355 42.16 -14.15 80.75
CA VAL A 355 41.55 -13.62 81.99
C VAL A 355 41.08 -14.76 82.92
N LEU A 356 40.67 -15.92 82.38
CA LEU A 356 40.16 -17.06 83.15
C LEU A 356 41.27 -17.84 83.88
N LYS A 357 41.14 -17.96 85.21
CA LYS A 357 42.09 -18.68 86.07
C LYS A 357 41.77 -20.19 86.20
N GLU A 358 40.51 -20.54 86.46
CA GLU A 358 40.04 -21.93 86.63
C GLU A 358 40.03 -22.71 85.31
N ASN A 359 40.38 -24.00 85.31
CA ASN A 359 40.44 -24.81 84.09
C ASN A 359 39.08 -25.27 83.54
N SER A 360 38.11 -25.62 84.40
CA SER A 360 36.75 -26.03 83.97
C SER A 360 36.07 -24.95 83.09
N LYS A 361 36.19 -23.68 83.48
CA LYS A 361 35.70 -22.53 82.71
C LYS A 361 36.43 -22.34 81.36
N LYS A 362 37.64 -22.89 81.19
CA LYS A 362 38.37 -22.87 79.91
C LYS A 362 37.86 -23.95 78.95
N GLU A 363 37.48 -25.13 79.46
CA GLU A 363 36.83 -26.18 78.67
C GLU A 363 35.44 -25.75 78.19
N GLU A 364 34.65 -25.12 79.08
CA GLU A 364 33.35 -24.53 78.75
C GLU A 364 33.50 -23.42 77.69
N LEU A 365 34.42 -22.47 77.90
CA LEU A 365 34.73 -21.42 76.92
C LEU A 365 35.17 -22.01 75.57
N THR A 366 36.07 -22.99 75.57
CA THR A 366 36.56 -23.63 74.33
C THR A 366 35.44 -24.33 73.57
N SER A 367 34.53 -25.00 74.28
CA SER A 367 33.34 -25.63 73.71
C SER A 367 32.37 -24.61 73.13
N LYS A 368 32.13 -23.50 73.84
CA LYS A 368 31.30 -22.38 73.37
C LYS A 368 31.90 -21.69 72.14
N THR A 369 33.20 -21.41 72.13
CA THR A 369 33.91 -20.84 70.99
C THR A 369 33.87 -21.78 69.78
N LYS A 370 34.03 -23.10 69.96
CA LYS A 370 33.83 -24.08 68.87
C LYS A 370 32.40 -24.03 68.30
N ALA A 371 31.37 -23.87 69.15
CA ALA A 371 29.99 -23.71 68.70
C ALA A 371 29.77 -22.37 67.94
N GLU A 372 30.30 -21.24 68.45
CA GLU A 372 30.26 -19.93 67.75
C GLU A 372 30.98 -19.99 66.39
N LEU A 373 32.12 -20.68 66.31
CA LEU A 373 32.87 -20.93 65.08
C LEU A 373 32.06 -21.80 64.09
N THR A 374 31.43 -22.88 64.56
CA THR A 374 30.57 -23.74 63.73
C THR A 374 29.37 -22.95 63.19
N ALA A 375 28.72 -22.14 64.02
CA ALA A 375 27.58 -21.32 63.63
C ALA A 375 27.97 -20.27 62.57
N ALA A 376 29.13 -19.63 62.71
CA ALA A 376 29.66 -18.70 61.70
C ALA A 376 29.98 -19.41 60.37
N PHE A 377 30.49 -20.64 60.42
CA PHE A 377 30.85 -21.45 59.24
C PHE A 377 29.61 -21.99 58.50
N GLU A 378 28.61 -22.50 59.22
CA GLU A 378 27.34 -22.93 58.62
C GLU A 378 26.53 -21.75 58.09
N GLN A 379 26.55 -20.59 58.75
CA GLN A 379 25.95 -19.38 58.22
C GLN A 379 26.65 -18.93 56.92
N PHE A 380 27.98 -19.03 56.83
CA PHE A 380 28.72 -18.78 55.59
C PHE A 380 28.30 -19.72 54.46
N LYS A 381 28.27 -21.06 54.69
CA LYS A 381 27.76 -22.03 53.70
C LYS A 381 26.33 -21.67 53.24
N LYS A 382 25.46 -21.33 54.20
CA LYS A 382 24.05 -20.98 53.99
C LYS A 382 23.87 -19.68 53.20
N ASP A 383 24.79 -18.73 53.32
CA ASP A 383 24.73 -17.48 52.55
C ASP A 383 25.34 -17.63 51.15
N THR A 384 26.39 -18.44 50.98
CA THR A 384 26.99 -18.76 49.67
C THR A 384 26.07 -19.62 48.78
N LEU A 385 25.30 -20.56 49.37
CA LEU A 385 24.41 -21.47 48.62
C LEU A 385 23.03 -20.90 48.26
N LYS A 386 22.63 -19.74 48.82
CA LYS A 386 21.32 -19.11 48.55
C LYS A 386 21.16 -18.60 47.11
N PRO A 387 22.12 -17.86 46.50
CA PRO A 387 21.96 -17.32 45.16
C PRO A 387 22.00 -18.43 44.11
N GLU A 388 22.93 -19.37 44.26
CA GLU A 388 23.14 -20.49 43.33
C GLU A 388 21.86 -21.34 43.16
N LYS A 389 21.11 -21.57 44.25
CA LYS A 389 19.79 -22.25 44.19
C LYS A 389 18.72 -21.46 43.44
N LYS A 390 18.68 -20.12 43.59
CA LYS A 390 17.72 -19.27 42.86
C LYS A 390 18.01 -19.25 41.36
N VAL A 391 19.28 -19.18 40.98
CA VAL A 391 19.71 -19.24 39.57
C VAL A 391 19.27 -20.57 38.95
N ALA A 392 19.57 -21.70 39.59
CA ALA A 392 19.19 -23.03 39.09
C ALA A 392 17.66 -23.22 38.96
N GLU A 393 16.86 -22.63 39.86
CA GLU A 393 15.39 -22.65 39.75
C GLU A 393 14.89 -21.82 38.55
N ALA A 394 15.51 -20.67 38.26
CA ALA A 394 15.19 -19.85 37.11
C ALA A 394 15.61 -20.52 35.78
N GLU A 395 16.78 -21.16 35.72
CA GLU A 395 17.25 -21.92 34.55
C GLU A 395 16.30 -23.07 34.20
N LYS A 396 15.80 -23.81 35.20
CA LYS A 396 14.78 -24.85 35.00
C LYS A 396 13.49 -24.29 34.37
N LYS A 397 13.06 -23.08 34.76
CA LYS A 397 11.86 -22.43 34.22
C LYS A 397 12.05 -21.93 32.78
N VAL A 398 13.27 -21.54 32.41
CA VAL A 398 13.63 -21.21 31.02
C VAL A 398 13.53 -22.45 30.13
N GLU A 399 14.09 -23.59 30.55
CA GLU A 399 14.02 -24.83 29.78
C GLU A 399 12.59 -25.38 29.64
N GLU A 400 11.75 -25.27 30.67
CA GLU A 400 10.34 -25.65 30.57
C GLU A 400 9.57 -24.78 29.56
N ALA A 401 9.83 -23.47 29.53
CA ALA A 401 9.24 -22.56 28.54
C ALA A 401 9.74 -22.86 27.11
N LYS A 402 11.06 -23.10 26.95
CA LYS A 402 11.67 -23.46 25.66
C LYS A 402 11.09 -24.76 25.10
N LYS A 403 10.83 -25.74 25.96
CA LYS A 403 10.13 -26.97 25.56
C LYS A 403 8.73 -26.66 25.04
N LYS A 404 7.91 -25.90 25.79
CA LYS A 404 6.54 -25.53 25.36
C LYS A 404 6.51 -24.80 24.01
N ALA A 405 7.41 -23.84 23.80
CA ALA A 405 7.53 -23.14 22.51
C ALA A 405 7.96 -24.07 21.36
N LYS A 406 8.84 -25.05 21.63
CA LYS A 406 9.26 -26.06 20.64
C LYS A 406 8.13 -27.04 20.32
N ASP A 407 7.37 -27.48 21.32
CA ASP A 407 6.25 -28.39 21.16
C ASP A 407 5.13 -27.72 20.33
N GLN A 408 4.77 -26.45 20.64
CA GLN A 408 3.83 -25.65 19.83
C GLN A 408 4.33 -25.47 18.38
N LYS A 409 5.62 -25.22 18.17
CA LYS A 409 6.19 -25.07 16.82
C LYS A 409 6.09 -26.35 15.98
N GLU A 410 6.14 -27.52 16.60
CA GLU A 410 5.93 -28.80 15.91
C GLU A 410 4.45 -29.07 15.63
N GLU A 411 3.54 -28.66 16.52
CA GLU A 411 2.09 -28.73 16.29
C GLU A 411 1.65 -27.79 15.16
N ASP A 412 2.12 -26.55 15.15
CA ASP A 412 1.92 -25.59 14.06
C ASP A 412 2.40 -26.15 12.71
N ARG A 413 3.58 -26.78 12.69
CA ARG A 413 4.18 -27.38 11.49
C ARG A 413 3.37 -28.57 10.95
N ARG A 414 2.60 -29.26 11.82
CA ARG A 414 1.71 -30.37 11.44
C ARG A 414 0.36 -29.86 10.96
N ASN A 415 -0.21 -28.86 11.62
CA ASN A 415 -1.52 -28.32 11.30
C ASN A 415 -1.48 -27.36 10.09
N TYR A 416 -0.35 -26.67 9.86
CA TYR A 416 -0.18 -25.66 8.82
C TYR A 416 1.14 -25.82 8.04
N PRO A 417 1.37 -26.95 7.35
CA PRO A 417 2.67 -27.30 6.75
C PRO A 417 3.16 -26.36 5.63
N THR A 418 2.27 -25.54 5.06
CA THR A 418 2.55 -24.55 4.01
C THR A 418 2.67 -23.11 4.52
N ASN A 419 2.50 -22.87 5.83
CA ASN A 419 2.48 -21.52 6.38
C ASN A 419 3.89 -20.95 6.61
N THR A 420 4.20 -19.82 5.96
CA THR A 420 5.48 -19.10 6.08
C THR A 420 5.60 -18.24 7.34
N TYR A 421 4.51 -18.06 8.10
CA TYR A 421 4.41 -17.15 9.25
C TYR A 421 4.16 -17.89 10.57
N LYS A 422 4.62 -17.31 11.68
CA LYS A 422 4.35 -17.85 13.04
C LYS A 422 2.87 -17.65 13.42
N THR A 423 2.31 -18.60 14.16
CA THR A 423 0.99 -18.42 14.79
C THR A 423 1.07 -17.44 15.97
N LEU A 424 -0.09 -16.91 16.39
CA LEU A 424 -0.18 -16.08 17.59
C LEU A 424 0.13 -16.90 18.85
N GLU A 425 -0.24 -18.18 18.81
CA GLU A 425 -0.03 -19.16 19.86
C GLU A 425 1.47 -19.47 20.06
N LEU A 426 2.24 -19.62 18.96
CA LEU A 426 3.70 -19.70 19.00
C LEU A 426 4.36 -18.38 19.38
N GLU A 427 3.84 -17.24 18.94
CA GLU A 427 4.36 -15.91 19.31
C GLU A 427 4.21 -15.63 20.82
N ILE A 428 3.09 -16.06 21.42
CA ILE A 428 2.91 -16.06 22.89
C ILE A 428 3.94 -16.97 23.57
N ALA A 429 4.09 -18.21 23.09
CA ALA A 429 5.04 -19.16 23.69
C ALA A 429 6.51 -18.71 23.59
N GLU A 430 6.92 -18.09 22.47
CA GLU A 430 8.23 -17.46 22.33
C GLU A 430 8.38 -16.21 23.22
N SER A 431 7.30 -15.46 23.47
CA SER A 431 7.32 -14.31 24.37
C SER A 431 7.52 -14.74 25.83
N ASP A 432 6.85 -15.82 26.26
CA ASP A 432 7.06 -16.43 27.59
C ASP A 432 8.52 -16.87 27.79
N VAL A 433 9.18 -17.44 26.77
CA VAL A 433 10.62 -17.75 26.83
C VAL A 433 11.44 -16.50 27.10
N LYS A 434 11.21 -15.41 26.35
CA LYS A 434 11.93 -14.13 26.55
C LYS A 434 11.70 -13.55 27.95
N VAL A 435 10.49 -13.69 28.51
CA VAL A 435 10.18 -13.29 29.90
C VAL A 435 11.01 -14.11 30.88
N LYS A 436 11.06 -15.44 30.73
CA LYS A 436 11.85 -16.30 31.63
C LYS A 436 13.35 -16.08 31.51
N GLU A 437 13.86 -15.79 30.32
CA GLU A 437 15.28 -15.45 30.10
C GLU A 437 15.66 -14.11 30.73
N ALA A 438 14.79 -13.09 30.63
CA ALA A 438 15.00 -11.82 31.33
C ALA A 438 14.90 -11.97 32.86
N GLU A 439 13.98 -12.80 33.37
CA GLU A 439 13.91 -13.12 34.81
C GLU A 439 15.17 -13.85 35.29
N LEU A 440 15.74 -14.74 34.48
CA LEU A 440 17.01 -15.42 34.77
C LEU A 440 18.20 -14.45 34.77
N GLU A 441 18.26 -13.54 33.80
CA GLU A 441 19.30 -12.49 33.71
C GLU A 441 19.27 -11.58 34.94
N LEU A 442 18.07 -11.16 35.37
CA LEU A 442 17.88 -10.41 36.61
C LEU A 442 18.32 -11.20 37.84
N VAL A 443 17.93 -12.47 37.98
CA VAL A 443 18.35 -13.32 39.10
C VAL A 443 19.86 -13.57 39.12
N LYS A 444 20.53 -13.58 37.96
CA LYS A 444 21.99 -13.67 37.85
C LYS A 444 22.69 -12.38 38.27
N GLU A 445 22.18 -11.20 37.89
CA GLU A 445 22.80 -9.93 38.29
C GLU A 445 22.50 -9.54 39.76
N GLU A 446 21.33 -9.90 40.30
CA GLU A 446 21.07 -9.80 41.75
C GLU A 446 21.93 -10.76 42.59
N ALA A 447 22.46 -11.82 41.98
CA ALA A 447 23.41 -12.77 42.59
C ALA A 447 24.90 -12.39 42.41
N ASN A 448 25.20 -11.33 41.64
CA ASN A 448 26.56 -10.93 41.28
C ASN A 448 27.26 -10.19 42.46
N GLU A 449 28.48 -10.62 42.82
CA GLU A 449 29.23 -10.06 43.97
C GLU A 449 29.49 -8.54 43.87
N SER A 450 29.55 -8.01 42.64
CA SER A 450 29.88 -6.60 42.38
C SER A 450 28.70 -5.63 42.44
N ARG A 451 27.45 -6.13 42.59
CA ARG A 451 26.20 -5.36 42.75
C ARG A 451 26.17 -3.99 42.03
N ASN A 452 26.24 -4.02 40.71
CA ASN A 452 25.98 -2.82 39.93
C ASN A 452 24.47 -2.52 39.92
N GLU A 453 24.04 -1.54 40.72
CA GLU A 453 22.62 -1.19 40.89
C GLU A 453 21.97 -0.71 39.59
N GLU A 454 22.73 -0.06 38.71
CA GLU A 454 22.26 0.41 37.40
C GLU A 454 21.96 -0.75 36.45
N LYS A 455 22.80 -1.79 36.42
CA LYS A 455 22.51 -3.04 35.68
C LYS A 455 21.32 -3.79 36.25
N ILE A 456 21.18 -3.85 37.57
CA ILE A 456 20.02 -4.47 38.22
C ILE A 456 18.74 -3.70 37.87
N LYS A 457 18.79 -2.36 37.76
CA LYS A 457 17.69 -1.53 37.30
C LYS A 457 17.34 -1.81 35.83
N GLN A 458 18.33 -1.80 34.93
CA GLN A 458 18.14 -2.15 33.51
C GLN A 458 17.52 -3.56 33.33
N ALA A 459 17.97 -4.55 34.11
CA ALA A 459 17.40 -5.90 34.08
C ALA A 459 15.93 -5.94 34.57
N LYS A 460 15.55 -5.10 35.55
CA LYS A 460 14.15 -4.98 36.02
C LYS A 460 13.25 -4.35 34.95
N GLU A 461 13.70 -3.27 34.32
CA GLU A 461 13.00 -2.61 33.21
C GLU A 461 12.83 -3.56 32.01
N LYS A 462 13.85 -4.37 31.71
CA LYS A 462 13.82 -5.43 30.68
C LYS A 462 12.77 -6.52 31.00
N VAL A 463 12.68 -6.97 32.25
CA VAL A 463 11.66 -7.94 32.71
C VAL A 463 10.24 -7.36 32.61
N GLU A 464 10.05 -6.10 33.00
CA GLU A 464 8.75 -5.42 32.93
C GLU A 464 8.29 -5.22 31.48
N SER A 465 9.20 -4.75 30.61
CA SER A 465 8.98 -4.63 29.17
C SER A 465 8.50 -5.94 28.53
N LYS A 466 9.18 -7.06 28.80
CA LYS A 466 8.79 -8.37 28.24
C LYS A 466 7.48 -8.90 28.81
N LYS A 467 7.15 -8.61 30.08
CA LYS A 467 5.85 -8.95 30.67
C LYS A 467 4.71 -8.14 30.04
N ALA A 468 4.93 -6.87 29.72
CA ALA A 468 3.96 -6.06 28.98
C ALA A 468 3.75 -6.60 27.55
N GLU A 469 4.82 -7.04 26.86
CA GLU A 469 4.74 -7.70 25.54
C GLU A 469 3.89 -8.98 25.58
N ALA A 470 4.17 -9.90 26.52
CA ALA A 470 3.38 -11.13 26.70
C ALA A 470 1.90 -10.84 27.05
N THR A 471 1.64 -9.91 27.97
CA THR A 471 0.27 -9.51 28.37
C THR A 471 -0.52 -8.93 27.19
N ARG A 472 0.15 -8.20 26.29
CA ARG A 472 -0.46 -7.64 25.06
C ARG A 472 -0.92 -8.74 24.11
N LEU A 473 -0.13 -9.80 23.94
CA LEU A 473 -0.43 -10.90 23.02
C LEU A 473 -1.63 -11.74 23.49
N GLU A 474 -1.72 -12.07 24.78
CA GLU A 474 -2.92 -12.74 25.32
C GLU A 474 -4.18 -11.87 25.26
N LYS A 475 -4.06 -10.54 25.41
CA LYS A 475 -5.19 -9.64 25.15
C LYS A 475 -5.64 -9.71 23.68
N ILE A 476 -4.71 -9.67 22.73
CA ILE A 476 -5.01 -9.80 21.28
C ILE A 476 -5.72 -11.14 20.99
N LYS A 477 -5.25 -12.25 21.57
CA LYS A 477 -5.87 -13.58 21.46
C LYS A 477 -7.30 -13.60 22.02
N THR A 478 -7.51 -12.97 23.17
CA THR A 478 -8.83 -12.84 23.82
C THR A 478 -9.80 -12.01 22.96
N ASP A 479 -9.35 -10.86 22.45
CA ASP A 479 -10.22 -9.96 21.68
C ASP A 479 -10.48 -10.51 20.25
N ARG A 480 -9.52 -11.22 19.62
CA ARG A 480 -9.75 -11.99 18.38
C ARG A 480 -10.87 -13.03 18.56
N LYS A 481 -10.87 -13.77 19.67
CA LYS A 481 -11.89 -14.80 19.96
C LYS A 481 -13.28 -14.19 20.15
N LYS A 482 -13.40 -13.01 20.78
CA LYS A 482 -14.68 -12.29 20.90
C LYS A 482 -15.21 -11.85 19.53
N ALA A 483 -14.35 -11.26 18.70
CA ALA A 483 -14.72 -10.81 17.36
C ALA A 483 -15.19 -11.98 16.47
N GLU A 484 -14.56 -13.16 16.59
CA GLU A 484 -14.97 -14.36 15.85
C GLU A 484 -16.36 -14.89 16.29
N GLU A 485 -16.67 -14.88 17.59
CA GLU A 485 -18.02 -15.22 18.07
C GLU A 485 -19.07 -14.19 17.66
N GLU A 486 -18.75 -12.89 17.70
CA GLU A 486 -19.67 -11.84 17.27
C GLU A 486 -19.97 -11.92 15.76
N ALA A 487 -18.94 -12.20 14.94
CA ALA A 487 -19.09 -12.42 13.50
C ALA A 487 -19.97 -13.63 13.19
N LYS A 488 -19.79 -14.76 13.90
CA LYS A 488 -20.63 -15.96 13.74
C LYS A 488 -22.10 -15.70 14.04
N ARG A 489 -22.40 -15.00 15.14
CA ARG A 489 -23.80 -14.65 15.50
C ARG A 489 -24.45 -13.73 14.47
N LYS A 490 -23.70 -12.77 13.92
CA LYS A 490 -24.18 -11.88 12.85
C LYS A 490 -24.40 -12.63 11.53
N ALA A 491 -23.57 -13.62 11.21
CA ALA A 491 -23.78 -14.49 10.06
C ALA A 491 -25.09 -15.31 10.21
N GLU A 492 -25.27 -16.04 11.32
CA GLU A 492 -26.50 -16.81 11.58
C GLU A 492 -27.77 -15.94 11.54
N GLU A 493 -27.71 -14.71 12.07
CA GLU A 493 -28.84 -13.78 12.02
C GLU A 493 -29.15 -13.31 10.59
N SER A 494 -28.11 -13.11 9.75
CA SER A 494 -28.26 -12.71 8.35
C SER A 494 -28.78 -13.83 7.45
N GLU A 495 -28.29 -15.07 7.58
CA GLU A 495 -28.79 -16.23 6.84
C GLU A 495 -30.27 -16.49 7.14
N LYS A 496 -30.65 -16.40 8.42
CA LYS A 496 -32.04 -16.60 8.82
C LYS A 496 -32.99 -15.54 8.23
N LYS A 497 -32.55 -14.28 8.15
CA LYS A 497 -33.32 -13.20 7.54
C LYS A 497 -33.43 -13.34 6.02
N ALA A 498 -32.35 -13.78 5.36
CA ALA A 498 -32.37 -14.06 3.92
C ALA A 498 -33.33 -15.21 3.56
N ALA A 499 -33.32 -16.30 4.34
CA ALA A 499 -34.23 -17.42 4.14
C ALA A 499 -35.71 -17.04 4.32
N GLU A 500 -36.04 -16.24 5.35
CA GLU A 500 -37.42 -15.79 5.61
C GLU A 500 -37.90 -14.68 4.64
N ALA A 501 -36.98 -14.02 3.93
CA ALA A 501 -37.29 -13.11 2.84
C ALA A 501 -37.56 -13.89 1.55
N LYS A 502 -36.65 -14.78 1.15
CA LYS A 502 -36.77 -15.54 -0.11
C LYS A 502 -38.08 -16.35 -0.16
N GLN A 503 -38.41 -17.08 0.91
CA GLN A 503 -39.64 -17.88 1.01
C GLN A 503 -40.96 -17.07 0.88
N LYS A 504 -40.92 -15.74 0.90
CA LYS A 504 -42.07 -14.87 0.62
C LYS A 504 -42.12 -14.38 -0.83
N VAL A 505 -40.96 -14.20 -1.48
CA VAL A 505 -40.88 -13.84 -2.91
C VAL A 505 -41.34 -15.03 -3.75
N ASP A 506 -40.71 -16.20 -3.56
CA ASP A 506 -41.04 -17.45 -4.25
C ASP A 506 -42.56 -17.77 -4.21
N ALA A 507 -43.24 -17.38 -3.11
CA ALA A 507 -44.66 -17.65 -2.88
C ALA A 507 -45.62 -16.64 -3.53
N GLU A 508 -45.18 -15.42 -3.85
CA GLU A 508 -45.98 -14.44 -4.61
C GLU A 508 -45.77 -14.59 -6.13
N GLU A 509 -44.58 -15.04 -6.55
CA GLU A 509 -44.21 -15.35 -7.94
C GLU A 509 -45.10 -16.46 -8.54
N TYR A 510 -45.15 -17.64 -7.90
CA TYR A 510 -46.04 -18.74 -8.29
C TYR A 510 -47.53 -18.35 -8.31
N ALA A 511 -47.95 -17.34 -7.54
CA ALA A 511 -49.33 -16.85 -7.51
C ALA A 511 -49.66 -15.87 -8.66
N LEU A 512 -48.65 -15.33 -9.34
CA LEU A 512 -48.81 -14.56 -10.57
C LEU A 512 -48.77 -15.47 -11.81
N GLU A 513 -47.81 -16.39 -11.90
CA GLU A 513 -47.75 -17.40 -12.97
C GLU A 513 -49.09 -18.14 -13.14
N ALA A 514 -49.68 -18.60 -12.03
CA ALA A 514 -50.95 -19.33 -12.04
C ALA A 514 -52.11 -18.52 -12.66
N LYS A 515 -52.14 -17.20 -12.47
CA LYS A 515 -53.16 -16.31 -13.06
C LYS A 515 -52.92 -16.06 -14.55
N ILE A 516 -51.66 -16.04 -14.99
CA ILE A 516 -51.30 -15.92 -16.42
C ILE A 516 -51.71 -17.20 -17.15
N ALA A 517 -51.36 -18.38 -16.62
CA ALA A 517 -51.75 -19.67 -17.17
C ALA A 517 -53.28 -19.89 -17.21
N GLU A 518 -54.03 -19.37 -16.24
CA GLU A 518 -55.51 -19.37 -16.29
C GLU A 518 -56.03 -18.51 -17.46
N LEU A 519 -55.45 -17.32 -17.67
CA LEU A 519 -55.82 -16.43 -18.78
C LEU A 519 -55.49 -17.03 -20.16
N GLU A 520 -54.34 -17.68 -20.31
CA GLU A 520 -53.97 -18.45 -21.52
C GLU A 520 -54.98 -19.55 -21.82
N TYR A 521 -55.36 -20.33 -20.80
CA TYR A 521 -56.36 -21.39 -20.93
C TYR A 521 -57.74 -20.83 -21.34
N GLU A 522 -58.15 -19.68 -20.79
CA GLU A 522 -59.38 -19.00 -21.21
C GLU A 522 -59.33 -18.51 -22.66
N VAL A 523 -58.18 -18.00 -23.13
CA VAL A 523 -57.96 -17.61 -24.54
C VAL A 523 -58.09 -18.83 -25.45
N GLN A 524 -57.37 -19.92 -25.18
CA GLN A 524 -57.43 -21.14 -25.98
C GLN A 524 -58.83 -21.76 -26.00
N ARG A 525 -59.55 -21.71 -24.88
CA ARG A 525 -60.95 -22.17 -24.77
C ARG A 525 -61.89 -21.36 -25.66
N LEU A 526 -61.77 -20.03 -25.66
CA LEU A 526 -62.58 -19.14 -26.49
C LEU A 526 -62.25 -19.26 -27.98
N GLU A 527 -60.99 -19.46 -28.37
CA GLU A 527 -60.61 -19.76 -29.76
C GLU A 527 -61.27 -21.06 -30.25
N LYS A 528 -61.27 -22.10 -29.41
CA LYS A 528 -61.90 -23.39 -29.73
C LYS A 528 -63.42 -23.27 -29.82
N GLU A 529 -64.06 -22.53 -28.90
CA GLU A 529 -65.51 -22.32 -28.89
C GLU A 529 -65.98 -21.54 -30.14
N LEU A 530 -65.25 -20.49 -30.54
CA LEU A 530 -65.50 -19.76 -31.80
C LEU A 530 -65.32 -20.65 -33.03
N LYS A 531 -64.30 -21.52 -33.03
CA LYS A 531 -64.06 -22.47 -34.12
C LYS A 531 -65.17 -23.52 -34.24
N GLU A 532 -65.67 -24.06 -33.13
CA GLU A 532 -66.78 -25.02 -33.12
C GLU A 532 -68.12 -24.39 -33.57
N ILE A 533 -68.28 -23.07 -33.41
CA ILE A 533 -69.41 -22.32 -33.97
C ILE A 533 -69.29 -22.15 -35.50
N ASP A 534 -68.07 -21.93 -36.01
CA ASP A 534 -67.78 -21.81 -37.44
C ASP A 534 -67.86 -23.14 -38.20
N GLU A 535 -67.55 -24.26 -37.55
CA GLU A 535 -67.59 -25.63 -38.13
C GLU A 535 -68.98 -26.30 -38.02
N SER A 536 -70.04 -25.56 -37.67
CA SER A 536 -71.42 -26.07 -37.46
C SER A 536 -72.36 -25.82 -38.65
N ASP A 537 -73.14 -26.82 -39.08
CA ASP A 537 -74.05 -26.74 -40.26
C ASP A 537 -75.42 -26.04 -40.04
N SER A 538 -75.65 -25.34 -38.91
CA SER A 538 -76.97 -24.74 -38.58
C SER A 538 -77.23 -23.33 -39.16
N GLU A 539 -78.50 -23.00 -39.47
CA GLU A 539 -78.87 -21.83 -40.29
C GLU A 539 -78.83 -20.45 -39.58
N ASP A 540 -77.87 -19.62 -40.03
CA ASP A 540 -78.01 -18.22 -40.50
C ASP A 540 -78.63 -17.08 -39.68
N TYR A 541 -79.18 -17.23 -38.46
CA TYR A 541 -79.55 -16.05 -37.65
C TYR A 541 -79.19 -16.09 -36.15
N LEU A 542 -78.93 -17.26 -35.55
CA LEU A 542 -78.54 -17.36 -34.13
C LEU A 542 -77.02 -17.31 -33.90
N LYS A 543 -76.22 -17.69 -34.90
CA LYS A 543 -74.74 -17.74 -34.80
C LYS A 543 -74.12 -16.38 -34.53
N GLU A 544 -74.49 -15.36 -35.31
CA GLU A 544 -73.84 -14.05 -35.29
C GLU A 544 -74.01 -13.33 -33.94
N GLY A 545 -75.20 -13.47 -33.32
CA GLY A 545 -75.50 -12.94 -31.99
C GLY A 545 -74.75 -13.61 -30.82
N LEU A 546 -74.15 -14.79 -31.03
CA LEU A 546 -73.30 -15.47 -30.06
C LEU A 546 -71.80 -15.30 -30.37
N ARG A 547 -71.44 -15.30 -31.65
CA ARG A 547 -70.06 -15.15 -32.15
C ARG A 547 -69.46 -13.79 -31.80
N ALA A 548 -70.18 -12.69 -31.99
CA ALA A 548 -69.65 -11.35 -31.71
C ALA A 548 -69.35 -11.11 -30.20
N PRO A 549 -70.21 -11.50 -29.24
CA PRO A 549 -69.87 -11.46 -27.81
C PRO A 549 -68.67 -12.35 -27.41
N LEU A 550 -68.48 -13.50 -28.04
CA LEU A 550 -67.34 -14.38 -27.77
C LEU A 550 -66.03 -13.81 -28.34
N GLN A 551 -66.06 -13.28 -29.57
CA GLN A 551 -64.92 -12.60 -30.20
C GLN A 551 -64.48 -11.39 -29.36
N SER A 552 -65.42 -10.54 -28.93
CA SER A 552 -65.12 -9.38 -28.08
C SER A 552 -64.43 -9.76 -26.75
N LYS A 553 -64.81 -10.89 -26.14
CA LYS A 553 -64.12 -11.44 -24.96
C LYS A 553 -62.73 -11.96 -25.31
N LEU A 554 -62.58 -12.68 -26.42
CA LEU A 554 -61.30 -13.20 -26.87
C LEU A 554 -60.29 -12.07 -27.14
N ASP A 555 -60.72 -11.03 -27.85
CA ASP A 555 -59.87 -9.87 -28.18
C ASP A 555 -59.45 -9.13 -26.91
N THR A 556 -60.37 -8.96 -25.94
CA THR A 556 -60.08 -8.34 -24.63
C THR A 556 -59.05 -9.15 -23.84
N LYS A 557 -59.20 -10.49 -23.79
CA LYS A 557 -58.27 -11.38 -23.07
C LYS A 557 -56.91 -11.50 -23.76
N LYS A 558 -56.86 -11.53 -25.10
CA LYS A 558 -55.61 -11.49 -25.87
C LYS A 558 -54.86 -10.17 -25.67
N ALA A 559 -55.55 -9.04 -25.66
CA ALA A 559 -54.93 -7.74 -25.37
C ALA A 559 -54.36 -7.68 -23.95
N LYS A 560 -55.05 -8.29 -22.96
CA LYS A 560 -54.52 -8.43 -21.59
C LYS A 560 -53.31 -9.37 -21.53
N LEU A 561 -53.37 -10.54 -22.18
CA LEU A 561 -52.28 -11.52 -22.20
C LEU A 561 -51.00 -10.94 -22.84
N SER A 562 -51.10 -10.32 -24.01
CA SER A 562 -49.94 -9.72 -24.70
C SER A 562 -49.28 -8.58 -23.89
N LYS A 563 -50.06 -7.82 -23.11
CA LYS A 563 -49.56 -6.80 -22.17
C LYS A 563 -48.81 -7.42 -20.98
N LEU A 564 -49.15 -8.65 -20.58
CA LEU A 564 -48.46 -9.37 -19.50
C LEU A 564 -47.17 -10.02 -20.02
N GLU A 565 -47.21 -10.57 -21.24
CA GLU A 565 -46.07 -11.13 -21.97
C GLU A 565 -44.97 -10.05 -22.19
N GLU A 566 -45.33 -8.87 -22.70
CA GLU A 566 -44.42 -7.72 -22.89
C GLU A 566 -43.77 -7.23 -21.56
N LEU A 567 -44.50 -7.33 -20.44
CA LEU A 567 -43.97 -6.99 -19.11
C LEU A 567 -43.07 -8.09 -18.55
N SER A 568 -43.33 -9.35 -18.86
CA SER A 568 -42.50 -10.50 -18.46
C SER A 568 -41.16 -10.51 -19.20
N ASP A 569 -41.17 -10.38 -20.53
CA ASP A 569 -39.96 -10.28 -21.36
C ASP A 569 -39.03 -9.15 -20.86
N LYS A 570 -39.61 -8.02 -20.44
CA LYS A 570 -38.86 -6.90 -19.88
C LYS A 570 -38.23 -7.19 -18.51
N ILE A 571 -38.89 -7.99 -17.67
CA ILE A 571 -38.34 -8.40 -16.37
C ILE A 571 -37.12 -9.32 -16.60
N ASP A 572 -37.25 -10.31 -17.48
CA ASP A 572 -36.14 -11.19 -17.88
C ASP A 572 -34.93 -10.43 -18.47
N GLU A 573 -35.18 -9.42 -19.32
CA GLU A 573 -34.10 -8.57 -19.85
C GLU A 573 -33.41 -7.77 -18.73
N LEU A 574 -34.17 -7.20 -17.81
CA LEU A 574 -33.63 -6.41 -16.69
C LEU A 574 -32.82 -7.25 -15.70
N ASP A 575 -33.30 -8.43 -15.31
CA ASP A 575 -32.53 -9.35 -14.46
C ASP A 575 -31.26 -9.83 -15.17
N ALA A 576 -31.33 -10.11 -16.47
CA ALA A 576 -30.16 -10.43 -17.27
C ALA A 576 -29.18 -9.24 -17.40
N GLU A 577 -29.61 -7.97 -17.34
CA GLU A 577 -28.72 -6.81 -17.22
C GLU A 577 -28.12 -6.68 -15.82
N ILE A 578 -28.94 -6.79 -14.77
CA ILE A 578 -28.54 -6.68 -13.36
C ILE A 578 -27.48 -7.73 -13.02
N ALA A 579 -27.67 -8.99 -13.43
CA ALA A 579 -26.70 -10.07 -13.21
C ALA A 579 -25.33 -9.77 -13.86
N LYS A 580 -25.30 -9.13 -15.04
CA LYS A 580 -24.04 -8.71 -15.70
C LYS A 580 -23.36 -7.59 -14.92
N LEU A 581 -24.13 -6.61 -14.41
CA LEU A 581 -23.61 -5.50 -13.60
C LEU A 581 -23.09 -5.97 -12.23
N GLU A 582 -23.76 -6.92 -11.58
CA GLU A 582 -23.30 -7.49 -10.30
C GLU A 582 -21.99 -8.27 -10.44
N VAL A 583 -21.78 -9.00 -11.55
CA VAL A 583 -20.48 -9.63 -11.85
C VAL A 583 -19.39 -8.56 -12.01
N GLN A 584 -19.65 -7.50 -12.78
CA GLN A 584 -18.70 -6.40 -12.95
C GLN A 584 -18.36 -5.68 -11.62
N LEU A 585 -19.34 -5.50 -10.74
CA LEU A 585 -19.13 -4.98 -9.38
C LEU A 585 -18.23 -5.89 -8.54
N LYS A 586 -18.43 -7.21 -8.64
CA LYS A 586 -17.67 -8.22 -7.89
C LYS A 586 -16.21 -8.31 -8.35
N ASP A 587 -15.98 -8.20 -9.65
CA ASP A 587 -14.64 -8.14 -10.23
C ASP A 587 -13.94 -6.81 -9.88
N ALA A 588 -14.68 -5.70 -9.82
CA ALA A 588 -14.18 -4.42 -9.33
C ALA A 588 -13.83 -4.45 -7.83
N GLU A 589 -14.62 -5.13 -6.97
CA GLU A 589 -14.29 -5.34 -5.55
C GLU A 589 -13.05 -6.21 -5.32
N GLY A 590 -12.75 -7.13 -6.26
CA GLY A 590 -11.53 -7.92 -6.24
C GLY A 590 -10.25 -7.13 -6.57
N ASN A 591 -10.38 -6.00 -7.27
CA ASN A 591 -9.27 -5.32 -7.93
C ASN A 591 -8.90 -3.98 -7.28
N ASN A 592 -7.79 -3.96 -6.53
CA ASN A 592 -7.31 -2.85 -5.72
C ASN A 592 -7.11 -1.50 -6.46
N ASN A 593 -7.09 -1.51 -7.80
CA ASN A 593 -6.72 -0.35 -8.64
C ASN A 593 -7.94 0.36 -9.27
N VAL A 594 -9.18 -0.11 -9.02
CA VAL A 594 -10.41 0.51 -9.52
C VAL A 594 -10.78 1.71 -8.64
N GLU A 595 -10.98 2.87 -9.25
CA GLU A 595 -11.19 4.13 -8.54
C GLU A 595 -12.63 4.26 -7.99
N ALA A 596 -12.78 4.83 -6.80
CA ALA A 596 -14.02 4.75 -6.01
C ALA A 596 -15.26 5.30 -6.75
N TYR A 597 -15.12 6.35 -7.57
CA TYR A 597 -16.23 6.92 -8.34
C TYR A 597 -16.75 5.97 -9.44
N PHE A 598 -15.89 5.09 -9.98
CA PHE A 598 -16.29 4.10 -10.98
C PHE A 598 -17.11 2.99 -10.32
N LYS A 599 -16.70 2.59 -9.10
CA LYS A 599 -17.50 1.68 -8.28
C LYS A 599 -18.84 2.30 -7.89
N GLU A 600 -18.84 3.53 -7.39
CA GLU A 600 -20.05 4.30 -7.05
C GLU A 600 -20.98 4.47 -8.28
N GLY A 601 -20.41 4.66 -9.47
CA GLY A 601 -21.15 4.68 -10.73
C GLY A 601 -21.79 3.33 -11.07
N LEU A 602 -21.07 2.22 -10.94
CA LEU A 602 -21.61 0.85 -11.12
C LEU A 602 -22.68 0.52 -10.07
N GLU A 603 -22.46 0.85 -8.80
CA GLU A 603 -23.43 0.70 -7.71
C GLU A 603 -24.71 1.48 -8.02
N LYS A 604 -24.57 2.74 -8.50
CA LYS A 604 -25.68 3.59 -8.90
C LYS A 604 -26.45 3.04 -10.10
N THR A 605 -25.78 2.64 -11.19
CA THR A 605 -26.45 2.06 -12.37
C THR A 605 -27.16 0.75 -12.01
N THR A 606 -26.57 -0.08 -11.15
CA THR A 606 -27.19 -1.33 -10.67
C THR A 606 -28.43 -1.03 -9.81
N ALA A 607 -28.38 0.00 -8.95
CA ALA A 607 -29.53 0.45 -8.17
C ALA A 607 -30.64 1.06 -9.04
N GLU A 608 -30.28 1.84 -10.07
CA GLU A 608 -31.23 2.40 -11.04
C GLU A 608 -31.93 1.29 -11.85
N LYS A 609 -31.20 0.24 -12.25
CA LYS A 609 -31.79 -0.93 -12.92
C LYS A 609 -32.66 -1.79 -12.00
N LYS A 610 -32.27 -1.99 -10.74
CA LYS A 610 -33.13 -2.66 -9.74
C LYS A 610 -34.41 -1.89 -9.44
N ALA A 611 -34.39 -0.56 -9.46
CA ALA A 611 -35.59 0.26 -9.36
C ALA A 611 -36.47 0.20 -10.63
N GLU A 612 -35.88 -0.07 -11.81
CA GLU A 612 -36.65 -0.36 -13.03
C GLU A 612 -37.31 -1.74 -12.96
N LEU A 613 -36.62 -2.75 -12.40
CA LEU A 613 -37.13 -4.10 -12.15
C LEU A 613 -38.30 -4.09 -11.15
N GLU A 614 -38.11 -3.54 -9.94
CA GLU A 614 -39.16 -3.42 -8.90
C GLU A 614 -40.42 -2.72 -9.46
N LYS A 615 -40.23 -1.73 -10.34
CA LYS A 615 -41.34 -1.06 -11.03
C LYS A 615 -42.02 -1.97 -12.06
N ALA A 616 -41.26 -2.72 -12.86
CA ALA A 616 -41.82 -3.65 -13.85
C ALA A 616 -42.61 -4.79 -13.17
N GLU A 617 -42.09 -5.36 -12.09
CA GLU A 617 -42.79 -6.33 -11.23
C GLU A 617 -44.10 -5.74 -10.68
N ALA A 618 -44.08 -4.50 -10.18
CA ALA A 618 -45.26 -3.82 -9.65
C ALA A 618 -46.31 -3.48 -10.73
N ASP A 619 -45.88 -3.05 -11.92
CA ASP A 619 -46.76 -2.80 -13.07
C ASP A 619 -47.33 -4.12 -13.63
N LEU A 620 -46.58 -5.24 -13.63
CA LEU A 620 -47.06 -6.59 -13.97
C LEU A 620 -48.12 -7.06 -12.96
N LYS A 621 -47.81 -7.05 -11.67
CA LYS A 621 -48.73 -7.43 -10.58
C LYS A 621 -50.05 -6.66 -10.65
N LYS A 622 -49.96 -5.36 -10.95
CA LYS A 622 -51.12 -4.48 -11.16
C LYS A 622 -51.89 -4.81 -12.45
N ALA A 623 -51.21 -5.13 -13.55
CA ALA A 623 -51.85 -5.53 -14.81
C ALA A 623 -52.57 -6.88 -14.70
N VAL A 624 -52.02 -7.82 -13.92
CA VAL A 624 -52.67 -9.11 -13.62
C VAL A 624 -54.00 -8.89 -12.88
N ASP A 625 -54.03 -8.02 -11.88
CA ASP A 625 -55.25 -7.71 -11.11
C ASP A 625 -56.16 -6.61 -11.76
N GLU A 626 -55.82 -6.13 -12.96
CA GLU A 626 -56.61 -5.12 -13.69
C GLU A 626 -57.91 -5.72 -14.27
N PRO A 627 -59.10 -5.12 -14.04
CA PRO A 627 -60.38 -5.69 -14.46
C PRO A 627 -60.62 -5.58 -15.97
N GLU A 628 -61.24 -6.60 -16.56
CA GLU A 628 -61.50 -6.70 -18.00
C GLU A 628 -62.60 -5.74 -18.46
N THR A 629 -62.21 -4.56 -18.94
CA THR A 629 -63.14 -3.58 -19.56
C THR A 629 -63.32 -3.85 -21.06
N PRO A 630 -64.56 -4.03 -21.57
CA PRO A 630 -64.78 -4.32 -22.98
C PRO A 630 -64.51 -3.10 -23.88
N ALA A 631 -63.96 -3.35 -25.06
CA ALA A 631 -63.69 -2.31 -26.06
C ALA A 631 -64.98 -1.71 -26.66
N PRO A 632 -64.99 -0.41 -27.04
CA PRO A 632 -66.15 0.22 -27.67
C PRO A 632 -66.38 -0.31 -29.10
N ALA A 633 -67.65 -0.51 -29.46
CA ALA A 633 -68.04 -1.17 -30.71
C ALA A 633 -67.75 -0.33 -31.98
N PRO A 634 -67.29 -0.94 -33.09
CA PRO A 634 -67.07 -0.26 -34.37
C PRO A 634 -68.38 0.05 -35.10
N GLN A 635 -68.38 1.11 -35.92
CA GLN A 635 -69.49 1.43 -36.83
C GLN A 635 -69.41 0.63 -38.14
N PRO A 636 -70.53 0.41 -38.86
CA PRO A 636 -70.57 -0.48 -40.02
C PRO A 636 -69.93 0.13 -41.29
N ALA A 637 -69.26 -0.71 -42.07
CA ALA A 637 -68.76 -0.37 -43.41
C ALA A 637 -69.78 -0.72 -44.52
N PRO A 638 -69.78 -0.01 -45.67
CA PRO A 638 -70.58 -0.37 -46.84
C PRO A 638 -70.00 -1.59 -47.60
N ALA A 639 -70.87 -2.29 -48.33
CA ALA A 639 -70.65 -3.63 -48.91
C ALA A 639 -70.06 -3.62 -50.37
N PRO A 640 -69.60 -4.77 -50.91
CA PRO A 640 -68.69 -4.84 -52.08
C PRO A 640 -69.31 -5.34 -53.40
N GLU A 641 -68.53 -5.32 -54.48
CA GLU A 641 -68.77 -6.05 -55.74
C GLU A 641 -67.71 -7.16 -56.01
N LYS A 642 -67.86 -7.92 -57.12
CA LYS A 642 -67.51 -9.36 -57.22
C LYS A 642 -66.54 -9.72 -58.42
N PRO A 643 -66.20 -11.01 -58.73
CA PRO A 643 -64.81 -11.37 -59.10
C PRO A 643 -64.63 -12.23 -60.39
N ALA A 644 -63.37 -12.55 -60.73
CA ALA A 644 -62.89 -13.68 -61.57
C ALA A 644 -61.34 -13.78 -61.44
N GLU A 645 -60.62 -14.90 -61.62
CA GLU A 645 -60.94 -16.34 -61.75
C GLU A 645 -59.72 -17.23 -61.36
N LYS A 646 -59.81 -18.57 -61.50
CA LYS A 646 -58.77 -19.57 -61.16
C LYS A 646 -58.54 -20.52 -62.35
N PRO A 647 -57.36 -21.18 -62.52
CA PRO A 647 -57.24 -22.60 -62.11
C PRO A 647 -55.85 -23.01 -61.55
N ALA A 648 -55.65 -24.30 -61.30
CA ALA A 648 -54.45 -24.97 -60.72
C ALA A 648 -54.13 -26.26 -61.58
N PRO A 649 -53.38 -27.33 -61.19
CA PRO A 649 -52.65 -27.63 -59.92
C PRO A 649 -51.28 -28.41 -60.03
N ALA A 650 -50.62 -28.60 -58.87
CA ALA A 650 -49.96 -29.80 -58.27
C ALA A 650 -49.11 -30.83 -59.10
N PRO A 651 -48.28 -31.72 -58.48
CA PRO A 651 -48.07 -32.08 -57.05
C PRO A 651 -46.58 -31.88 -56.59
N GLU A 652 -45.87 -32.58 -55.66
CA GLU A 652 -46.05 -33.83 -54.86
C GLU A 652 -45.15 -33.83 -53.57
N LYS A 653 -44.70 -35.01 -53.08
CA LYS A 653 -43.90 -35.30 -51.85
C LYS A 653 -43.02 -36.59 -52.09
N PRO A 654 -42.31 -37.25 -51.11
CA PRO A 654 -42.35 -37.21 -49.63
C PRO A 654 -40.98 -37.11 -48.89
N ALA A 655 -40.98 -37.29 -47.56
CA ALA A 655 -39.83 -37.42 -46.65
C ALA A 655 -39.83 -38.82 -45.95
N PRO A 656 -38.82 -39.22 -45.13
CA PRO A 656 -38.77 -38.84 -43.70
C PRO A 656 -37.34 -38.75 -43.06
N ALA A 657 -37.27 -38.63 -41.71
CA ALA A 657 -36.08 -38.62 -40.83
C ALA A 657 -36.04 -39.92 -39.93
N PRO A 658 -35.29 -40.11 -38.81
CA PRO A 658 -34.37 -39.21 -38.04
C PRO A 658 -33.09 -39.87 -37.42
N GLU A 659 -32.51 -39.23 -36.37
CA GLU A 659 -31.75 -39.77 -35.21
C GLU A 659 -30.18 -39.84 -35.13
N LYS A 660 -29.69 -40.00 -33.87
CA LYS A 660 -28.32 -39.94 -33.27
C LYS A 660 -28.01 -41.31 -32.57
N PRO A 661 -26.89 -41.60 -31.81
CA PRO A 661 -25.80 -40.77 -31.26
C PRO A 661 -24.36 -41.34 -31.48
N ALA A 662 -23.38 -40.98 -30.62
CA ALA A 662 -21.95 -41.40 -30.61
C ALA A 662 -21.70 -42.59 -29.62
N PRO A 663 -20.47 -43.17 -29.39
CA PRO A 663 -19.19 -42.52 -29.05
C PRO A 663 -17.88 -43.18 -29.62
N ALA A 664 -16.71 -42.88 -29.04
CA ALA A 664 -15.35 -43.40 -29.31
C ALA A 664 -14.92 -44.47 -28.24
N PRO A 665 -13.64 -44.93 -28.04
CA PRO A 665 -12.34 -44.69 -28.72
C PRO A 665 -11.51 -45.99 -28.98
N GLU A 666 -10.20 -45.91 -29.33
CA GLU A 666 -9.07 -46.62 -28.64
C GLU A 666 -7.66 -46.49 -29.29
N LYS A 667 -6.62 -46.98 -28.60
CA LYS A 667 -5.18 -47.00 -28.98
C LYS A 667 -4.40 -48.11 -28.21
N PRO A 668 -3.52 -48.89 -28.85
CA PRO A 668 -2.41 -49.57 -28.17
C PRO A 668 -1.01 -49.27 -28.78
N ALA A 669 0.06 -49.89 -28.24
CA ALA A 669 1.47 -49.60 -28.63
C ALA A 669 2.36 -50.85 -28.97
N PRO A 670 3.46 -51.22 -28.26
CA PRO A 670 4.79 -51.29 -28.89
C PRO A 670 5.51 -52.67 -28.85
N ALA A 671 6.69 -52.79 -29.51
CA ALA A 671 7.54 -54.00 -29.53
C ALA A 671 9.08 -53.69 -29.61
N PRO A 672 10.01 -54.62 -29.26
CA PRO A 672 11.32 -54.24 -28.67
C PRO A 672 12.61 -55.08 -29.08
N GLU A 673 13.71 -54.86 -28.33
CA GLU A 673 14.82 -55.80 -27.93
C GLU A 673 16.11 -56.08 -28.77
N LYS A 674 17.28 -55.72 -28.15
CA LYS A 674 18.53 -56.53 -27.85
C LYS A 674 19.32 -57.26 -28.98
N PRO A 675 20.50 -57.93 -28.73
CA PRO A 675 21.46 -57.96 -27.60
C PRO A 675 22.96 -57.76 -27.99
N ALA A 676 23.92 -58.11 -27.10
CA ALA A 676 25.38 -58.08 -27.33
C ALA A 676 26.13 -59.28 -26.67
N PRO A 677 27.40 -59.57 -27.05
CA PRO A 677 28.33 -60.47 -26.33
C PRO A 677 29.66 -59.78 -25.85
N ALA A 678 30.56 -60.53 -25.18
CA ALA A 678 31.82 -60.08 -24.52
C ALA A 678 32.93 -61.18 -24.69
N PRO A 679 33.98 -61.36 -23.83
CA PRO A 679 34.80 -60.49 -22.95
C PRO A 679 36.35 -60.72 -23.06
N GLU A 680 37.22 -59.92 -22.42
CA GLU A 680 38.60 -60.34 -22.02
C GLU A 680 39.23 -59.52 -20.85
N LYS A 681 40.50 -59.78 -20.46
CA LYS A 681 41.18 -59.46 -19.15
C LYS A 681 42.61 -58.86 -19.34
N PRO A 682 43.36 -58.41 -18.29
CA PRO A 682 43.00 -57.75 -17.01
C PRO A 682 43.94 -56.58 -16.55
N ALA A 683 43.44 -55.68 -15.68
CA ALA A 683 44.22 -54.71 -14.84
C ALA A 683 44.99 -53.59 -15.61
N PRO A 684 45.45 -52.46 -15.00
CA PRO A 684 45.81 -52.20 -13.59
C PRO A 684 44.69 -51.63 -12.70
N THR A 685 45.00 -51.39 -11.43
CA THR A 685 44.14 -50.73 -10.43
C THR A 685 43.99 -49.23 -10.68
N PRO A 686 42.76 -48.69 -10.80
CA PRO A 686 42.51 -47.27 -10.61
C PRO A 686 42.53 -46.92 -9.11
N GLU A 687 43.03 -45.73 -8.78
CA GLU A 687 42.77 -45.12 -7.46
C GLU A 687 41.27 -44.82 -7.32
N THR A 688 40.78 -44.66 -6.08
CA THR A 688 39.34 -44.49 -5.82
C THR A 688 38.76 -43.25 -6.53
N PRO A 689 37.79 -43.40 -7.45
CA PRO A 689 37.30 -42.28 -8.25
C PRO A 689 36.50 -41.28 -7.40
N LYS A 690 37.12 -40.15 -7.09
CA LYS A 690 36.55 -39.03 -6.31
C LYS A 690 35.53 -38.25 -7.14
N THR A 691 34.45 -38.92 -7.52
CA THR A 691 33.34 -38.32 -8.27
C THR A 691 32.57 -37.33 -7.41
N GLY A 692 32.24 -36.16 -7.94
CA GLY A 692 31.33 -35.20 -7.30
C GLY A 692 31.96 -33.83 -7.01
N TRP A 693 31.22 -33.05 -6.21
CA TRP A 693 31.61 -31.71 -5.79
C TRP A 693 32.74 -31.72 -4.76
N LYS A 694 33.74 -30.86 -4.96
CA LYS A 694 34.88 -30.68 -4.07
C LYS A 694 35.20 -29.18 -3.94
N GLN A 695 35.47 -28.71 -2.73
CA GLN A 695 35.88 -27.33 -2.50
C GLN A 695 37.40 -27.25 -2.34
N GLU A 696 38.04 -26.35 -3.08
CA GLU A 696 39.49 -26.08 -3.01
C GLU A 696 39.75 -24.58 -3.03
N ASN A 697 40.57 -24.08 -2.10
CA ASN A 697 40.88 -22.65 -1.95
C ASN A 697 39.63 -21.74 -1.90
N GLY A 698 38.51 -22.25 -1.36
CA GLY A 698 37.22 -21.57 -1.28
C GLY A 698 36.31 -21.75 -2.51
N MET A 699 36.88 -22.08 -3.68
CA MET A 699 36.14 -22.31 -4.92
C MET A 699 35.59 -23.73 -4.98
N TRP A 700 34.45 -23.92 -5.66
CA TRP A 700 33.86 -25.24 -5.90
C TRP A 700 34.25 -25.77 -7.28
N TYR A 701 34.57 -27.06 -7.34
CA TYR A 701 34.92 -27.83 -8.53
C TYR A 701 34.08 -29.10 -8.57
N PHE A 702 33.87 -29.67 -9.76
CA PHE A 702 33.24 -30.97 -9.92
C PHE A 702 34.17 -31.93 -10.66
N TYR A 703 34.34 -33.13 -10.11
CA TYR A 703 35.14 -34.19 -10.69
C TYR A 703 34.26 -35.34 -11.20
N ASN A 704 34.56 -35.80 -12.41
CA ASN A 704 33.86 -36.88 -13.09
C ASN A 704 34.33 -38.26 -12.56
N THR A 705 33.67 -39.32 -13.04
CA THR A 705 33.96 -40.72 -12.64
C THR A 705 35.33 -41.24 -13.08
N ASP A 706 35.95 -40.60 -14.07
CA ASP A 706 37.33 -40.84 -14.53
C ASP A 706 38.37 -39.97 -13.79
N GLY A 707 37.94 -39.10 -12.87
CA GLY A 707 38.79 -38.13 -12.18
C GLY A 707 39.08 -36.85 -12.97
N SER A 708 38.53 -36.68 -14.18
CA SER A 708 38.63 -35.43 -14.94
C SER A 708 37.80 -34.33 -14.28
N MET A 709 38.20 -33.06 -14.48
CA MET A 709 37.50 -31.89 -13.94
C MET A 709 36.48 -31.37 -14.96
N ALA A 710 35.23 -31.17 -14.53
CA ALA A 710 34.17 -30.67 -15.40
C ALA A 710 34.35 -29.18 -15.73
N THR A 711 33.97 -28.79 -16.96
CA THR A 711 33.93 -27.40 -17.45
C THR A 711 32.67 -27.21 -18.30
N GLY A 712 32.19 -25.96 -18.42
CA GLY A 712 30.93 -25.63 -19.08
C GLY A 712 29.71 -26.00 -18.24
N TRP A 713 28.58 -26.27 -18.91
CA TRP A 713 27.32 -26.64 -18.26
C TRP A 713 27.34 -28.07 -17.70
N LEU A 714 27.03 -28.20 -16.42
CA LEU A 714 26.87 -29.47 -15.71
C LEU A 714 25.45 -29.59 -15.16
N GLN A 715 24.77 -30.69 -15.45
CA GLN A 715 23.55 -31.06 -14.74
C GLN A 715 23.90 -31.99 -13.57
N ASN A 716 23.51 -31.63 -12.35
CA ASN A 716 23.74 -32.45 -11.16
C ASN A 716 22.51 -32.40 -10.22
N ASN A 717 22.02 -33.57 -9.81
CA ASN A 717 20.82 -33.72 -8.97
C ASN A 717 19.60 -32.88 -9.42
N GLY A 718 19.36 -32.84 -10.74
CA GLY A 718 18.26 -32.09 -11.36
C GLY A 718 18.49 -30.58 -11.52
N SER A 719 19.53 -30.00 -10.90
CA SER A 719 19.91 -28.60 -11.07
C SER A 719 21.00 -28.44 -12.13
N TRP A 720 20.97 -27.32 -12.86
CA TRP A 720 22.06 -26.92 -13.76
C TRP A 720 23.06 -26.02 -13.03
N TYR A 721 24.34 -26.19 -13.35
CA TYR A 721 25.47 -25.43 -12.85
C TYR A 721 26.38 -25.07 -14.02
N TYR A 722 27.20 -24.03 -13.87
CA TYR A 722 28.25 -23.70 -14.84
C TYR A 722 29.61 -23.72 -14.16
N LEU A 723 30.55 -24.45 -14.74
CA LEU A 723 31.96 -24.49 -14.35
C LEU A 723 32.75 -23.68 -15.37
N ASN A 724 33.50 -22.67 -14.93
CA ASN A 724 34.33 -21.86 -15.81
C ASN A 724 35.44 -22.68 -16.48
N SER A 725 36.16 -22.13 -17.45
CA SER A 725 37.23 -22.83 -18.18
C SER A 725 38.41 -23.31 -17.29
N ASN A 726 38.51 -22.82 -16.06
CA ASN A 726 39.44 -23.29 -15.02
C ASN A 726 38.83 -24.33 -14.06
N GLY A 727 37.63 -24.83 -14.35
CA GLY A 727 36.85 -25.77 -13.54
C GLY A 727 36.09 -25.18 -12.35
N ALA A 728 36.28 -23.89 -12.03
CA ALA A 728 35.65 -23.28 -10.86
C ALA A 728 34.19 -22.90 -11.14
N MET A 729 33.28 -23.25 -10.22
CA MET A 729 31.85 -22.97 -10.30
C MET A 729 31.54 -21.47 -10.37
N ALA A 730 30.69 -21.07 -11.31
CA ALA A 730 30.19 -19.71 -11.47
C ALA A 730 29.01 -19.41 -10.52
N THR A 731 28.90 -18.15 -10.12
CA THR A 731 27.76 -17.58 -9.39
C THR A 731 27.48 -16.16 -9.91
N GLY A 732 26.25 -15.66 -9.76
CA GLY A 732 25.80 -14.41 -10.36
C GLY A 732 25.48 -14.52 -11.85
N TRP A 733 25.54 -13.39 -12.55
CA TRP A 733 25.25 -13.32 -13.99
C TRP A 733 26.36 -13.95 -14.84
N LEU A 734 25.98 -14.83 -15.77
CA LEU A 734 26.83 -15.47 -16.77
C LEU A 734 26.29 -15.13 -18.16
N GLN A 735 27.16 -14.68 -19.07
CA GLN A 735 26.84 -14.67 -20.50
C GLN A 735 27.46 -15.90 -21.17
N ASN A 736 26.66 -16.71 -21.85
CA ASN A 736 27.10 -17.93 -22.52
C ASN A 736 26.37 -18.07 -23.87
N ASN A 737 27.12 -18.16 -24.97
CA ASN A 737 26.60 -18.24 -26.35
C ASN A 737 25.60 -17.11 -26.72
N GLY A 738 25.82 -15.89 -26.20
CA GLY A 738 24.98 -14.71 -26.43
C GLY A 738 23.87 -14.51 -25.40
N SER A 739 23.27 -15.59 -24.90
CA SER A 739 22.25 -15.55 -23.84
C SER A 739 22.86 -15.24 -22.47
N TRP A 740 22.10 -14.53 -21.64
CA TRP A 740 22.39 -14.32 -20.22
C TRP A 740 21.67 -15.35 -19.36
N TYR A 741 22.34 -15.81 -18.31
CA TYR A 741 21.85 -16.75 -17.31
C TYR A 741 22.20 -16.21 -15.92
N TYR A 742 21.46 -16.61 -14.90
CA TYR A 742 21.81 -16.30 -13.50
C TYR A 742 22.05 -17.58 -12.71
N LEU A 743 23.22 -17.70 -12.10
CA LEU A 743 23.58 -18.77 -11.18
C LEU A 743 23.41 -18.25 -9.75
N ASN A 744 22.64 -18.94 -8.91
CA ASN A 744 22.43 -18.55 -7.52
C ASN A 744 23.73 -18.63 -6.70
N SER A 745 23.70 -18.19 -5.44
CA SER A 745 24.87 -18.23 -4.54
C SER A 745 25.39 -19.64 -4.24
N ASN A 746 24.59 -20.68 -4.49
CA ASN A 746 24.97 -22.09 -4.45
C ASN A 746 25.40 -22.66 -5.83
N GLY A 747 25.52 -21.81 -6.85
CA GLY A 747 25.85 -22.17 -8.24
C GLY A 747 24.72 -22.74 -9.08
N ALA A 748 23.55 -23.01 -8.51
CA ALA A 748 22.41 -23.56 -9.24
C ALA A 748 21.73 -22.48 -10.10
N MET A 749 21.51 -22.78 -11.38
CA MET A 749 20.85 -21.90 -12.35
C MET A 749 19.43 -21.52 -11.90
N ALA A 750 19.10 -20.22 -11.97
CA ALA A 750 17.77 -19.70 -11.67
C ALA A 750 16.83 -19.82 -12.88
N THR A 751 15.53 -19.98 -12.59
CA THR A 751 14.42 -19.90 -13.54
C THR A 751 13.27 -19.13 -12.88
N GLY A 752 12.38 -18.54 -13.68
CA GLY A 752 11.32 -17.65 -13.22
C GLY A 752 11.81 -16.23 -12.88
N TRP A 753 11.04 -15.53 -12.05
CA TRP A 753 11.33 -14.15 -11.64
C TRP A 753 12.53 -14.07 -10.67
N LEU A 754 13.49 -13.22 -11.01
CA LEU A 754 14.66 -12.87 -10.20
C LEU A 754 14.62 -11.37 -9.87
N GLN A 755 14.73 -11.02 -8.58
CA GLN A 755 15.04 -9.64 -8.19
C GLN A 755 16.55 -9.50 -8.02
N TYR A 756 17.17 -8.58 -8.75
CA TYR A 756 18.62 -8.32 -8.70
C TYR A 756 18.90 -6.81 -8.73
N ASN A 757 19.66 -6.33 -7.75
CA ASN A 757 20.05 -4.92 -7.61
C ASN A 757 18.88 -3.90 -7.68
N GLY A 758 17.69 -4.30 -7.19
CA GLY A 758 16.47 -3.47 -7.21
C GLY A 758 15.59 -3.64 -8.46
N SER A 759 16.13 -4.14 -9.57
CA SER A 759 15.37 -4.48 -10.78
C SER A 759 14.83 -5.90 -10.73
N TRP A 760 13.73 -6.15 -11.45
CA TRP A 760 13.21 -7.48 -11.73
C TRP A 760 13.67 -7.96 -13.11
N TYR A 761 13.98 -9.24 -13.20
CA TYR A 761 14.36 -9.98 -14.41
C TYR A 761 13.54 -11.25 -14.49
N TYR A 762 13.32 -11.81 -15.68
CA TYR A 762 12.73 -13.12 -15.84
C TYR A 762 13.71 -14.06 -16.55
N LEU A 763 13.94 -15.24 -15.96
CA LEU A 763 14.72 -16.32 -16.56
C LEU A 763 13.73 -17.37 -17.06
N ASN A 764 13.82 -17.74 -18.34
CA ASN A 764 12.97 -18.74 -18.96
C ASN A 764 13.20 -20.15 -18.37
N ALA A 765 12.42 -21.13 -18.79
CA ALA A 765 12.54 -22.51 -18.30
C ALA A 765 13.93 -23.15 -18.56
N ASN A 766 14.65 -22.68 -19.58
CA ASN A 766 16.03 -23.10 -19.86
C ASN A 766 17.10 -22.21 -19.18
N GLY A 767 16.68 -21.28 -18.33
CA GLY A 767 17.54 -20.35 -17.56
C GLY A 767 18.01 -19.11 -18.31
N ASP A 768 17.68 -18.97 -19.60
CA ASP A 768 18.00 -17.81 -20.41
C ASP A 768 17.13 -16.59 -20.04
N MET A 769 17.76 -15.42 -19.96
CA MET A 769 17.10 -14.16 -19.59
C MET A 769 16.16 -13.67 -20.71
N ALA A 770 14.88 -13.49 -20.37
CA ALA A 770 13.88 -12.99 -21.28
C ALA A 770 14.06 -11.49 -21.59
N THR A 771 13.68 -11.10 -22.80
CA THR A 771 13.58 -9.70 -23.27
C THR A 771 12.33 -9.58 -24.16
N GLY A 772 11.76 -8.38 -24.27
CA GLY A 772 10.48 -8.14 -24.95
C GLY A 772 9.27 -8.49 -24.08
N TRP A 773 8.14 -8.76 -24.73
CA TRP A 773 6.87 -9.09 -24.07
C TRP A 773 6.88 -10.51 -23.48
N LEU A 774 6.49 -10.62 -22.21
CA LEU A 774 6.32 -11.86 -21.47
C LEU A 774 4.87 -11.97 -20.98
N GLN A 775 4.20 -13.10 -21.22
CA GLN A 775 2.95 -13.43 -20.53
C GLN A 775 3.25 -14.34 -19.34
N TYR A 776 2.79 -13.97 -18.15
CA TYR A 776 3.00 -14.72 -16.92
C TYR A 776 1.75 -14.65 -16.03
N ASN A 777 1.21 -15.81 -15.63
CA ASN A 777 -0.01 -15.95 -14.83
C ASN A 777 -1.23 -15.12 -15.35
N GLY A 778 -1.36 -15.00 -16.67
CA GLY A 778 -2.44 -14.25 -17.33
C GLY A 778 -2.15 -12.76 -17.57
N SER A 779 -1.23 -12.17 -16.81
CA SER A 779 -0.76 -10.79 -16.99
C SER A 779 0.34 -10.71 -18.06
N TRP A 780 0.41 -9.57 -18.75
CA TRP A 780 1.51 -9.22 -19.64
C TRP A 780 2.52 -8.32 -18.93
N TYR A 781 3.80 -8.54 -19.20
CA TYR A 781 4.95 -7.79 -18.70
C TYR A 781 5.86 -7.44 -19.87
N TYR A 782 6.65 -6.37 -19.75
CA TYR A 782 7.70 -6.06 -20.72
C TYR A 782 9.08 -6.07 -20.05
N LEU A 783 10.02 -6.82 -20.62
CA LEU A 783 11.42 -6.87 -20.23
C LEU A 783 12.22 -6.04 -21.25
N ASN A 784 12.98 -5.07 -20.79
CA ASN A 784 13.83 -4.22 -21.63
C ASN A 784 14.95 -5.03 -22.30
N ALA A 785 15.69 -4.40 -23.23
CA ALA A 785 16.79 -5.05 -23.93
C ALA A 785 17.93 -5.56 -23.02
N ASN A 786 18.05 -5.02 -21.80
CA ASN A 786 18.99 -5.51 -20.78
C ASN A 786 18.34 -6.54 -19.80
N GLY A 787 17.11 -6.98 -20.07
CA GLY A 787 16.33 -7.93 -19.28
C GLY A 787 15.60 -7.36 -18.06
N ASP A 788 15.77 -6.08 -17.75
CA ASP A 788 15.09 -5.42 -16.64
C ASP A 788 13.60 -5.14 -16.96
N MET A 789 12.72 -5.43 -16.01
CA MET A 789 11.27 -5.25 -16.16
C MET A 789 10.89 -3.77 -16.20
N ALA A 790 10.20 -3.37 -17.28
CA ALA A 790 9.70 -2.02 -17.46
C ALA A 790 8.52 -1.69 -16.54
N THR A 791 8.43 -0.44 -16.13
CA THR A 791 7.30 0.14 -15.38
C THR A 791 7.04 1.57 -15.88
N GLY A 792 5.80 2.05 -15.77
CA GLY A 792 5.37 3.34 -16.28
C GLY A 792 5.04 3.34 -17.78
N TRP A 793 5.06 4.53 -18.39
CA TRP A 793 4.82 4.71 -19.83
C TRP A 793 5.98 4.18 -20.66
N PHE A 794 5.65 3.37 -21.67
CA PHE A 794 6.59 2.71 -22.57
C PHE A 794 6.07 2.78 -24.02
N GLN A 795 6.96 2.89 -25.01
CA GLN A 795 6.58 2.94 -26.42
C GLN A 795 7.17 1.76 -27.20
N TYR A 796 6.33 1.03 -27.92
CA TYR A 796 6.70 -0.16 -28.69
C TYR A 796 6.02 -0.14 -30.06
N ASN A 797 6.80 -0.33 -31.14
CA ASN A 797 6.33 -0.29 -32.53
C ASN A 797 5.44 0.91 -32.89
N GLY A 798 5.69 2.07 -32.26
CA GLY A 798 4.95 3.32 -32.45
C GLY A 798 3.81 3.54 -31.46
N SER A 799 3.19 2.47 -30.95
CA SER A 799 2.13 2.52 -29.94
C SER A 799 2.68 2.78 -28.54
N TRP A 800 1.92 3.51 -27.72
CA TRP A 800 2.20 3.68 -26.29
C TRP A 800 1.47 2.62 -25.47
N TYR A 801 2.13 2.16 -24.41
CA TYR A 801 1.66 1.19 -23.44
C TYR A 801 1.94 1.74 -22.04
N TYR A 802 1.20 1.27 -21.04
CA TYR A 802 1.50 1.54 -19.64
C TYR A 802 1.70 0.24 -18.87
N LEU A 803 2.83 0.11 -18.18
CA LEU A 803 3.11 -0.96 -17.24
C LEU A 803 2.92 -0.41 -15.82
N ASN A 804 2.14 -1.11 -14.99
CA ASN A 804 1.90 -0.74 -13.59
C ASN A 804 3.17 -0.86 -12.73
N ALA A 805 3.10 -0.44 -11.47
CA ALA A 805 4.25 -0.48 -10.55
C ALA A 805 4.80 -1.89 -10.28
N ASN A 806 3.99 -2.96 -10.50
CA ASN A 806 4.44 -4.35 -10.41
C ASN A 806 4.85 -4.93 -11.78
N GLY A 807 4.89 -4.12 -12.84
CA GLY A 807 5.28 -4.50 -14.20
C GLY A 807 4.15 -5.04 -15.09
N ASP A 808 2.95 -5.26 -14.54
CA ASP A 808 1.78 -5.74 -15.27
C ASP A 808 1.19 -4.66 -16.20
N MET A 809 0.87 -5.05 -17.44
CA MET A 809 0.34 -4.16 -18.47
C MET A 809 -1.09 -3.70 -18.15
N ALA A 810 -1.32 -2.39 -18.13
CA ALA A 810 -2.63 -1.81 -17.91
C ALA A 810 -3.53 -1.89 -19.17
N THR A 811 -4.82 -2.10 -18.95
CA THR A 811 -5.89 -2.07 -19.95
C THR A 811 -7.11 -1.33 -19.37
N GLY A 812 -7.99 -0.82 -20.23
CA GLY A 812 -9.14 -0.01 -19.83
C GLY A 812 -8.79 1.44 -19.48
N TRP A 813 -9.68 2.08 -18.70
CA TRP A 813 -9.48 3.45 -18.22
C TRP A 813 -8.39 3.53 -17.15
N PHE A 814 -7.49 4.50 -17.30
CA PHE A 814 -6.32 4.69 -16.47
C PHE A 814 -6.08 6.19 -16.18
N GLN A 815 -5.84 6.56 -14.93
CA GLN A 815 -5.57 7.94 -14.54
C GLN A 815 -4.08 8.16 -14.25
N TYR A 816 -3.47 9.16 -14.89
CA TYR A 816 -2.05 9.51 -14.72
C TYR A 816 -1.86 11.02 -14.64
N ASN A 817 -1.16 11.50 -13.59
CA ASN A 817 -0.91 12.92 -13.32
C ASN A 817 -2.17 13.82 -13.39
N GLY A 818 -3.34 13.29 -13.01
CA GLY A 818 -4.62 14.02 -13.05
C GLY A 818 -5.25 14.15 -14.44
N SER A 819 -4.78 13.38 -15.42
CA SER A 819 -5.43 13.20 -16.74
C SER A 819 -5.87 11.75 -16.91
N TRP A 820 -7.00 11.55 -17.59
CA TRP A 820 -7.49 10.23 -17.96
C TRP A 820 -6.94 9.76 -19.29
N TYR A 821 -6.67 8.47 -19.40
CA TYR A 821 -6.19 7.77 -20.58
C TYR A 821 -7.00 6.48 -20.74
N TYR A 822 -7.04 5.92 -21.94
CA TYR A 822 -7.60 4.60 -22.19
C TYR A 822 -6.57 3.72 -22.90
N LEU A 823 -6.32 2.55 -22.33
CA LEU A 823 -5.51 1.50 -22.95
C LEU A 823 -6.48 0.44 -23.51
N ASN A 824 -6.34 0.07 -24.77
CA ASN A 824 -7.16 -0.94 -25.42
C ASN A 824 -6.92 -2.34 -24.81
N ALA A 825 -7.70 -3.34 -25.21
CA ALA A 825 -7.56 -4.71 -24.70
C ALA A 825 -6.17 -5.33 -24.96
N ASN A 826 -5.45 -4.85 -25.99
CA ASN A 826 -4.07 -5.26 -26.29
C ASN A 826 -3.01 -4.37 -25.60
N GLY A 827 -3.42 -3.44 -24.73
CA GLY A 827 -2.57 -2.52 -23.97
C GLY A 827 -2.16 -1.24 -24.68
N ASP A 828 -2.48 -1.08 -25.97
CA ASP A 828 -2.15 0.11 -26.75
C ASP A 828 -3.04 1.31 -26.40
N MET A 829 -2.43 2.49 -26.23
CA MET A 829 -3.10 3.72 -25.83
C MET A 829 -3.99 4.29 -26.95
N ALA A 830 -5.28 4.44 -26.67
CA ALA A 830 -6.25 5.01 -27.58
C ALA A 830 -6.05 6.53 -27.77
N THR A 831 -6.36 7.01 -28.99
CA THR A 831 -6.42 8.44 -29.35
C THR A 831 -7.61 8.68 -30.27
N GLY A 832 -8.14 9.91 -30.30
CA GLY A 832 -9.35 10.26 -31.04
C GLY A 832 -10.64 9.86 -30.32
N TRP A 833 -11.70 9.59 -31.09
CA TRP A 833 -13.00 9.19 -30.55
C TRP A 833 -12.98 7.73 -30.06
N LEU A 834 -13.43 7.51 -28.83
CA LEU A 834 -13.61 6.21 -28.20
C LEU A 834 -15.09 6.03 -27.83
N GLN A 835 -15.69 4.90 -28.16
CA GLN A 835 -16.98 4.49 -27.60
C GLN A 835 -16.75 3.50 -26.45
N TYR A 836 -17.35 3.76 -25.29
CA TYR A 836 -17.22 2.93 -24.09
C TYR A 836 -18.54 2.97 -23.30
N ASN A 837 -19.10 1.80 -22.99
CA ASN A 837 -20.39 1.62 -22.30
C ASN A 837 -21.50 2.54 -22.85
N GLY A 838 -21.71 2.50 -24.17
CA GLY A 838 -22.70 3.31 -24.90
C GLY A 838 -22.31 4.78 -25.11
N SER A 839 -21.52 5.37 -24.21
CA SER A 839 -21.06 6.76 -24.28
C SER A 839 -19.88 6.95 -25.22
N TRP A 840 -19.78 8.13 -25.84
CA TRP A 840 -18.60 8.56 -26.59
C TRP A 840 -17.70 9.43 -25.72
N TYR A 841 -16.39 9.31 -25.93
CA TYR A 841 -15.32 10.05 -25.27
C TYR A 841 -14.31 10.50 -26.33
N TYR A 842 -13.51 11.53 -26.03
CA TYR A 842 -12.43 11.96 -26.92
C TYR A 842 -11.08 12.02 -26.19
N LEU A 843 -10.11 11.28 -26.69
CA LEU A 843 -8.72 11.28 -26.25
C LEU A 843 -7.91 12.14 -27.22
N ASN A 844 -7.08 13.05 -26.73
CA ASN A 844 -6.24 13.89 -27.59
C ASN A 844 -5.05 13.11 -28.20
N SER A 845 -4.20 13.78 -28.98
CA SER A 845 -3.04 13.17 -29.65
C SER A 845 -2.04 12.49 -28.71
N ASN A 846 -2.07 12.85 -27.42
CA ASN A 846 -1.21 12.31 -26.38
C ASN A 846 -1.96 11.31 -25.49
N GLY A 847 -3.15 10.84 -25.91
CA GLY A 847 -4.00 9.89 -25.20
C GLY A 847 -4.82 10.46 -24.04
N ALA A 848 -4.62 11.74 -23.68
CA ALA A 848 -5.32 12.35 -22.55
C ALA A 848 -6.74 12.78 -22.92
N MET A 849 -7.72 12.38 -22.10
CA MET A 849 -9.14 12.65 -22.28
C MET A 849 -9.46 14.15 -22.23
N VAL A 850 -10.34 14.58 -23.12
CA VAL A 850 -10.82 15.97 -23.23
C VAL A 850 -12.13 16.14 -22.47
N THR A 851 -12.28 17.28 -21.80
CA THR A 851 -13.52 17.75 -21.18
C THR A 851 -13.78 19.20 -21.63
N GLY A 852 -15.04 19.63 -21.59
CA GLY A 852 -15.50 20.91 -22.15
C GLY A 852 -15.63 20.88 -23.68
N TRP A 853 -15.54 22.05 -24.30
CA TRP A 853 -15.68 22.23 -25.75
C TRP A 853 -14.50 21.65 -26.55
N LEU A 854 -14.82 20.77 -27.50
CA LEU A 854 -13.90 20.22 -28.50
C LEU A 854 -14.32 20.68 -29.90
N GLN A 855 -13.38 21.17 -30.70
CA GLN A 855 -13.58 21.27 -32.15
C GLN A 855 -12.92 20.08 -32.85
N ASN A 856 -13.68 19.32 -33.63
CA ASN A 856 -13.19 18.18 -34.39
C ASN A 856 -13.83 18.18 -35.79
N ASN A 857 -12.99 18.05 -36.84
CA ASN A 857 -13.42 18.04 -38.25
C ASN A 857 -14.34 19.21 -38.67
N GLY A 858 -14.18 20.38 -38.04
CA GLY A 858 -14.97 21.60 -38.31
C GLY A 858 -16.18 21.78 -37.39
N SER A 859 -16.77 20.68 -36.90
CA SER A 859 -17.87 20.68 -35.93
C SER A 859 -17.37 20.94 -34.50
N TRP A 860 -18.26 21.49 -33.67
CA TRP A 860 -18.07 21.59 -32.22
C TRP A 860 -18.84 20.50 -31.50
N TYR A 861 -18.25 19.99 -30.42
CA TYR A 861 -18.77 18.96 -29.54
C TYR A 861 -18.56 19.41 -28.09
N TYR A 862 -19.41 18.96 -27.17
CA TYR A 862 -19.23 19.20 -25.75
C TYR A 862 -18.99 17.88 -25.02
N LEU A 863 -17.86 17.77 -24.31
CA LEU A 863 -17.55 16.64 -23.44
C LEU A 863 -17.84 17.07 -22.00
N ASN A 864 -18.64 16.29 -21.27
CA ASN A 864 -19.00 16.56 -19.89
C ASN A 864 -17.78 16.46 -18.95
N ALA A 865 -17.94 16.82 -17.67
CA ALA A 865 -16.86 16.78 -16.68
C ALA A 865 -16.28 15.37 -16.43
N ASN A 866 -17.06 14.32 -16.70
CA ASN A 866 -16.65 12.90 -16.70
C ASN A 866 -16.09 12.42 -18.06
N GLY A 867 -15.96 13.31 -19.06
CA GLY A 867 -15.49 13.03 -20.40
C GLY A 867 -16.53 12.52 -21.40
N SER A 868 -17.77 12.21 -20.98
CA SER A 868 -18.77 11.70 -21.92
C SER A 868 -19.32 12.81 -22.82
N MET A 869 -19.46 12.53 -24.11
CA MET A 869 -20.03 13.44 -25.10
C MET A 869 -21.50 13.74 -24.77
N ALA A 870 -21.87 15.02 -24.75
CA ALA A 870 -23.24 15.46 -24.56
C ALA A 870 -24.03 15.44 -25.88
N THR A 871 -25.31 15.10 -25.78
CA THR A 871 -26.34 15.39 -26.80
C THR A 871 -27.40 16.32 -26.20
N ASP A 872 -28.26 16.85 -27.05
CA ASP A 872 -29.37 17.74 -26.71
C ASP A 872 -28.93 19.04 -26.00
N TRP A 873 -29.68 19.50 -25.01
CA TRP A 873 -29.50 20.81 -24.40
C TRP A 873 -28.36 20.83 -23.38
N VAL A 874 -27.29 21.57 -23.68
CA VAL A 874 -26.18 21.85 -22.76
C VAL A 874 -26.24 23.31 -22.32
N LYS A 875 -26.06 23.56 -21.01
CA LYS A 875 -25.81 24.92 -20.49
C LYS A 875 -24.33 25.04 -20.11
N ASP A 876 -23.65 26.00 -20.73
CA ASP A 876 -22.29 26.41 -20.35
C ASP A 876 -22.31 27.87 -19.87
N GLY A 877 -21.90 28.07 -18.62
CA GLY A 877 -22.14 29.32 -17.88
C GLY A 877 -23.61 29.70 -17.84
N ASP A 878 -23.96 30.84 -18.44
CA ASP A 878 -25.33 31.33 -18.59
C ASP A 878 -25.95 31.09 -19.97
N THR A 879 -25.21 30.48 -20.89
CA THR A 879 -25.62 30.28 -22.27
C THR A 879 -26.09 28.85 -22.49
N TRP A 880 -27.21 28.68 -23.19
CA TRP A 880 -27.68 27.38 -23.66
C TRP A 880 -27.21 27.13 -25.10
N TYR A 881 -26.92 25.86 -25.37
CA TYR A 881 -26.48 25.32 -26.66
C TYR A 881 -27.27 24.03 -26.93
N TYR A 882 -27.40 23.66 -28.21
CA TYR A 882 -28.01 22.38 -28.59
C TYR A 882 -27.06 21.53 -29.43
N LEU A 883 -26.81 20.31 -28.96
CA LEU A 883 -25.98 19.29 -29.55
C LEU A 883 -26.92 18.26 -30.21
N GLU A 884 -26.66 17.87 -31.44
CA GLU A 884 -27.43 16.83 -32.13
C GLU A 884 -27.15 15.43 -31.53
N ALA A 885 -27.91 14.41 -31.92
CA ALA A 885 -27.66 13.02 -31.51
C ALA A 885 -26.27 12.48 -31.95
N SER A 886 -25.62 13.15 -32.90
CA SER A 886 -24.23 12.95 -33.32
C SER A 886 -23.19 13.63 -32.41
N GLY A 887 -23.64 14.37 -31.39
CA GLY A 887 -22.84 15.25 -30.55
C GLY A 887 -22.43 16.58 -31.22
N ALA A 888 -22.83 16.83 -32.47
CA ALA A 888 -22.46 18.04 -33.19
C ALA A 888 -23.33 19.24 -32.77
N MET A 889 -22.70 20.36 -32.41
CA MET A 889 -23.38 21.60 -32.02
C MET A 889 -24.08 22.28 -33.21
N LYS A 890 -25.37 22.57 -33.08
CA LYS A 890 -26.09 23.44 -34.03
C LYS A 890 -25.59 24.88 -33.96
N ALA A 891 -25.50 25.54 -35.11
CA ALA A 891 -25.19 26.96 -35.22
C ALA A 891 -25.91 27.60 -36.42
N SER A 892 -26.12 28.92 -36.36
CA SER A 892 -26.73 29.77 -37.40
C SER A 892 -28.06 29.25 -37.97
N GLN A 893 -28.93 28.65 -37.15
CA GLN A 893 -30.12 27.96 -37.65
C GLN A 893 -31.31 27.97 -36.69
N TRP A 894 -32.50 27.96 -37.28
CA TRP A 894 -33.74 27.54 -36.63
C TRP A 894 -33.83 26.00 -36.60
N PHE A 895 -34.30 25.45 -35.49
CA PHE A 895 -34.54 24.02 -35.33
C PHE A 895 -35.72 23.78 -34.37
N LYS A 896 -36.24 22.54 -34.35
CA LYS A 896 -37.47 22.18 -33.65
C LYS A 896 -37.21 21.04 -32.66
N VAL A 897 -37.63 21.20 -31.41
CA VAL A 897 -37.53 20.20 -30.32
C VAL A 897 -38.87 20.17 -29.58
N SER A 898 -39.43 18.97 -29.35
CA SER A 898 -40.70 18.77 -28.62
C SER A 898 -41.82 19.74 -29.03
N ASP A 899 -42.07 19.77 -30.34
CA ASP A 899 -42.97 20.66 -31.08
C ASP A 899 -42.71 22.18 -31.05
N LYS A 900 -41.69 22.65 -30.33
CA LYS A 900 -41.32 24.07 -30.22
C LYS A 900 -40.13 24.42 -31.13
N TRP A 901 -40.12 25.64 -31.66
CA TRP A 901 -39.01 26.17 -32.46
C TRP A 901 -38.05 27.01 -31.62
N TYR A 902 -36.76 26.87 -31.91
CA TYR A 902 -35.64 27.54 -31.24
C TYR A 902 -34.63 28.03 -32.29
N TYR A 903 -33.86 29.07 -31.97
CA TYR A 903 -32.79 29.58 -32.82
C TYR A 903 -31.45 29.62 -32.08
N VAL A 904 -30.39 29.09 -32.70
CA VAL A 904 -29.01 29.24 -32.24
C VAL A 904 -28.20 30.07 -33.22
N ASN A 905 -27.42 31.02 -32.70
CA ASN A 905 -26.62 31.95 -33.48
C ASN A 905 -25.34 31.31 -34.06
N GLY A 906 -24.49 32.11 -34.70
CA GLY A 906 -23.22 31.64 -35.30
C GLY A 906 -22.15 31.13 -34.32
N SER A 907 -22.33 31.28 -33.01
CA SER A 907 -21.52 30.63 -31.98
C SER A 907 -22.27 29.51 -31.24
N GLY A 908 -23.39 29.02 -31.80
CA GLY A 908 -24.25 27.99 -31.22
C GLY A 908 -25.09 28.41 -30.00
N ALA A 909 -25.03 29.69 -29.61
CA ALA A 909 -25.72 30.19 -28.44
C ALA A 909 -27.21 30.42 -28.75
N LEU A 910 -28.08 29.93 -27.85
CA LEU A 910 -29.53 30.09 -27.91
C LEU A 910 -29.93 31.56 -27.83
N ALA A 911 -30.75 32.01 -28.78
CA ALA A 911 -31.39 33.32 -28.72
C ALA A 911 -32.53 33.29 -27.68
N VAL A 912 -32.50 34.20 -26.70
CA VAL A 912 -33.54 34.35 -25.66
C VAL A 912 -33.97 35.82 -25.54
N ASN A 913 -35.24 36.07 -25.22
CA ASN A 913 -35.84 37.39 -25.01
C ASN A 913 -35.54 38.41 -26.14
N THR A 914 -35.53 37.97 -27.40
CA THR A 914 -35.09 38.77 -28.55
C THR A 914 -35.95 38.49 -29.79
N THR A 915 -35.61 39.12 -30.92
CA THR A 915 -36.24 38.89 -32.23
C THR A 915 -35.18 38.42 -33.23
N VAL A 916 -35.48 37.36 -33.97
CA VAL A 916 -34.64 36.77 -35.01
C VAL A 916 -35.49 36.59 -36.27
N ASP A 917 -35.04 37.06 -37.43
CA ASP A 917 -35.75 36.96 -38.72
C ASP A 917 -37.20 37.48 -38.71
N SER A 918 -37.50 38.45 -37.84
CA SER A 918 -38.84 39.01 -37.51
C SER A 918 -39.71 38.17 -36.56
N TYR A 919 -39.28 36.97 -36.17
CA TYR A 919 -39.93 36.13 -35.17
C TYR A 919 -39.40 36.41 -33.75
N ARG A 920 -40.28 36.43 -32.75
CA ARG A 920 -39.90 36.71 -31.36
C ARG A 920 -39.63 35.42 -30.58
N VAL A 921 -38.56 35.40 -29.79
CA VAL A 921 -38.26 34.29 -28.87
C VAL A 921 -38.38 34.73 -27.41
N ASN A 922 -38.94 33.86 -26.57
CA ASN A 922 -39.19 34.14 -25.15
C ASN A 922 -37.93 33.89 -24.27
N ALA A 923 -38.10 33.89 -22.95
CA ALA A 923 -37.01 33.68 -21.99
C ALA A 923 -36.39 32.27 -22.04
N ASN A 924 -37.13 31.28 -22.55
CA ASN A 924 -36.68 29.91 -22.76
C ASN A 924 -36.09 29.71 -24.18
N GLY A 925 -36.05 30.77 -25.00
CA GLY A 925 -35.65 30.71 -26.40
C GLY A 925 -36.68 30.10 -27.35
N GLU A 926 -37.89 29.83 -26.86
CA GLU A 926 -38.99 29.29 -27.63
C GLU A 926 -39.58 30.40 -28.52
N TRP A 927 -39.83 30.12 -29.80
CA TRP A 927 -40.60 30.99 -30.68
C TRP A 927 -42.00 31.22 -30.10
N VAL A 928 -42.40 32.49 -30.01
CA VAL A 928 -43.74 32.94 -29.70
C VAL A 928 -44.26 33.86 -30.80
N ASN A 929 -45.56 33.76 -31.08
CA ASN A 929 -46.28 34.51 -32.10
C ASN A 929 -46.93 35.76 -31.50
#